data_AF-A0A2V2WCZ7-F1
#
_entry.id   AF-A0A2V2WCZ7-F1
#
_cell.length_a   1.000
_cell.length_b   1.000
_cell.length_c   1.000
_cell.angle_alpha   90.00
_cell.angle_beta   90.00
_cell.angle_gamma   90.00
#
_symmetry.space_group_name_H-M   'P 1'
#
loop_
_entity.id
_entity.type
_entity.pdbx_description
1 polymer ?
#
loop_
_entity_poly.entity_id
_entity_poly.type
_entity_poly.pdbx_seq_one_letter_code
_entity_poly.pdbx_strand_id
1 'polypeptide(L)'
;MVRVLCLHGKRQTGEIFEHQLNKLCRFLSGVAELEFVDAPCVLTGEMVTGDAVVTRSWCEPKDGGTRDSYAAGDDFVRRCMTSGGSSYDLLLGFSQGALLAARYVMLQKMNGEREYGPPVKAVIIAASPDPRRVFPEFVASYLYHMPQHDINRTGFLGAVPSLHIVGEKDAIVDPAESCSFAEACRPQSELLFHAHAHSIPQLRSVLVSIKSFIERIAVYTGERGETEKTEATLERENDDDDDDDSGSLDAACEEEIGLVTSMYGEECVQRNKTPVVFLPLLLDGVSDEASDMSLSALRICMTLPRRYPAELPKLDVVGGPATHHVFFERWKLQLITKTLAYLRDDLGVGNAMLLPAMMFAGEQAASDVAFLRSVMSAKASASAAPDGSAAQHLQQQQQEINAWWDADGDDDDDRSACIVDAEQNAQQTLEGNPPEQAFNELSAAVFDNHHPNSRGGVLELTIGLIGKPSAGKSTFFNAVTDPDSESKAAKVAAFPFTTIEPNVGAGFGAVFCPCGILSTSSSPCDAMYGHVPVGGALCRRHPVIIKDVAGLVQGAYKGKGKGNQFLNDLCDASVLVHVVDGAGATNADGSACPPGTGSTCDDITWVRAEVHSWIYDNLRAKWGGIRRKPEKLRTMFTGYRSPPSFVDGVLRYMGITSEAELMSQLPVWRQPELHRLVALYVRLRFPIVVALNKSDIKSVAGELHADLQRRYPHEKFVPMSAKVECHLLRLRQSGLVEYVSGDSSFKEKGSSGDGRGSLMSPMVSMALAEVRQFFGSGRIPTTTGVQEVLAAALFLCPIVLVFPTVSMKLPLPSLRECLVFKSGSSAGDVFESLLRANLLDGKLVRFEAVCAERLREGHEPTSLKKDAALPGRHVLVRVLTNKRQLVL
;
A
#
# COMPACT_ATOMS: atom_id res chain seq x y z
N MET A 1 1.66 -28.36 -22.10
CA MET A 1 1.87 -27.02 -21.50
C MET A 1 3.08 -27.14 -20.59
N VAL A 2 4.02 -26.19 -20.63
CA VAL A 2 5.29 -26.29 -19.88
C VAL A 2 5.03 -25.95 -18.41
N ARG A 3 5.42 -26.82 -17.47
CA ARG A 3 5.29 -26.52 -16.03
C ARG A 3 6.54 -25.80 -15.51
N VAL A 4 6.35 -24.66 -14.85
CA VAL A 4 7.43 -23.78 -14.37
C VAL A 4 7.31 -23.58 -12.87
N LEU A 5 8.31 -24.03 -12.11
CA LEU A 5 8.39 -23.78 -10.67
C LEU A 5 9.07 -22.42 -10.42
N CYS A 6 8.36 -21.52 -9.74
CA CYS A 6 8.74 -20.13 -9.51
C CYS A 6 9.27 -19.91 -8.08
N LEU A 7 10.54 -19.52 -7.97
CA LEU A 7 11.27 -19.31 -6.72
C LEU A 7 11.49 -17.80 -6.48
N HIS A 8 10.86 -17.28 -5.43
CA HIS A 8 10.85 -15.85 -5.10
C HIS A 8 12.18 -15.33 -4.50
N GLY A 9 12.33 -14.02 -4.34
CA GLY A 9 13.49 -13.40 -3.69
C GLY A 9 13.47 -13.48 -2.16
N LYS A 10 14.53 -13.04 -1.48
CA LYS A 10 14.54 -12.95 0.00
C LYS A 10 13.47 -11.95 0.47
N ARG A 11 12.83 -12.20 1.63
CA ARG A 11 11.76 -11.35 2.21
C ARG A 11 10.49 -11.28 1.33
N GLN A 12 10.13 -12.38 0.67
CA GLN A 12 8.89 -12.51 -0.12
C GLN A 12 8.16 -13.81 0.25
N THR A 13 6.95 -13.99 -0.30
CA THR A 13 6.19 -15.25 -0.32
C THR A 13 5.87 -15.62 -1.78
N GLY A 14 5.46 -16.86 -2.03
CA GLY A 14 4.99 -17.33 -3.33
C GLY A 14 3.84 -16.47 -3.86
N GLU A 15 2.85 -16.16 -3.01
CA GLU A 15 1.71 -15.32 -3.35
C GLU A 15 2.13 -13.89 -3.76
N ILE A 16 3.06 -13.29 -3.02
CA ILE A 16 3.64 -11.97 -3.36
C ILE A 16 4.30 -12.03 -4.74
N PHE A 17 5.06 -13.09 -5.00
CA PHE A 17 5.82 -13.24 -6.23
C PHE A 17 4.89 -13.50 -7.43
N GLU A 18 3.85 -14.30 -7.25
CA GLU A 18 2.77 -14.49 -8.23
C GLU A 18 2.11 -13.15 -8.58
N HIS A 19 1.78 -12.36 -7.55
CA HIS A 19 1.14 -11.06 -7.75
C HIS A 19 2.03 -10.08 -8.53
N GLN A 20 3.35 -10.07 -8.26
CA GLN A 20 4.33 -9.27 -9.01
C GLN A 20 4.43 -9.69 -10.49
N LEU A 21 4.21 -10.97 -10.78
CA LEU A 21 4.28 -11.55 -12.12
C LEU A 21 2.90 -11.78 -12.77
N ASN A 22 1.83 -11.13 -12.31
CA ASN A 22 0.48 -11.44 -12.80
C ASN A 22 0.30 -11.21 -14.32
N LYS A 23 1.00 -10.23 -14.90
CA LYS A 23 0.90 -9.94 -16.34
C LYS A 23 1.60 -11.04 -17.11
N LEU A 24 2.73 -11.53 -16.62
CA LEU A 24 3.44 -12.69 -17.15
C LEU A 24 2.57 -13.94 -17.06
N CYS A 25 1.89 -14.20 -15.93
CA CYS A 25 0.99 -15.35 -15.78
C CYS A 25 -0.13 -15.33 -16.85
N ARG A 26 -0.78 -14.18 -17.03
CA ARG A 26 -1.80 -14.02 -18.08
C ARG A 26 -1.22 -14.11 -19.50
N PHE A 27 -0.02 -13.56 -19.71
CA PHE A 27 0.65 -13.54 -21.01
C PHE A 27 1.14 -14.93 -21.46
N LEU A 28 1.45 -15.80 -20.49
CA LEU A 28 1.85 -17.19 -20.70
C LEU A 28 0.68 -18.18 -20.63
N SER A 29 -0.55 -17.71 -20.36
CA SER A 29 -1.76 -18.53 -20.36
C SER A 29 -1.89 -19.30 -21.68
N GLY A 30 -1.90 -20.63 -21.60
CA GLY A 30 -1.93 -21.56 -22.72
C GLY A 30 -0.56 -22.03 -23.23
N VAL A 31 0.55 -21.44 -22.77
CA VAL A 31 1.93 -21.86 -23.11
C VAL A 31 2.60 -22.52 -21.91
N ALA A 32 2.51 -21.91 -20.73
CA ALA A 32 3.13 -22.39 -19.51
C ALA A 32 2.20 -22.27 -18.30
N GLU A 33 2.32 -23.21 -17.39
CA GLU A 33 1.69 -23.20 -16.07
C GLU A 33 2.77 -22.83 -15.05
N LEU A 34 2.57 -21.73 -14.31
CA LEU A 34 3.53 -21.22 -13.34
C LEU A 34 3.05 -21.56 -11.95
N GLU A 35 3.86 -22.28 -11.17
CA GLU A 35 3.57 -22.62 -9.79
C GLU A 35 4.50 -21.84 -8.86
N PHE A 36 3.91 -21.07 -7.93
CA PHE A 36 4.63 -20.19 -7.02
C PHE A 36 4.70 -20.82 -5.65
N VAL A 37 5.91 -21.02 -5.13
CA VAL A 37 6.13 -21.73 -3.86
C VAL A 37 6.75 -20.84 -2.80
N ASP A 38 6.41 -21.13 -1.55
CA ASP A 38 6.92 -20.45 -0.37
C ASP A 38 8.27 -21.02 0.08
N ALA A 39 9.23 -20.14 0.36
CA ALA A 39 10.51 -20.56 0.92
C ALA A 39 10.36 -21.14 2.35
N PRO A 40 11.17 -22.15 2.74
CA PRO A 40 10.95 -22.89 3.97
C PRO A 40 11.32 -22.11 5.24
N CYS A 41 12.25 -21.14 5.16
CA CYS A 41 12.73 -20.43 6.33
C CYS A 41 11.88 -19.19 6.60
N VAL A 42 11.21 -19.18 7.74
CA VAL A 42 10.45 -18.02 8.23
C VAL A 42 11.41 -17.01 8.87
N LEU A 43 11.36 -15.76 8.42
CA LEU A 43 12.16 -14.69 9.02
C LEU A 43 11.43 -14.13 10.24
N THR A 44 11.73 -14.67 11.43
CA THR A 44 11.10 -14.29 12.71
C THR A 44 11.78 -13.12 13.43
N GLY A 45 12.95 -12.68 12.97
CA GLY A 45 13.85 -11.77 13.72
C GLY A 45 13.60 -10.26 13.61
N GLU A 46 12.65 -9.80 12.78
CA GLU A 46 12.32 -8.36 12.64
C GLU A 46 10.80 -8.15 12.53
N MET A 47 9.99 -8.92 13.27
CA MET A 47 8.56 -8.64 13.37
C MET A 47 8.34 -7.36 14.20
N VAL A 48 8.09 -6.26 13.52
CA VAL A 48 7.49 -5.06 14.11
C VAL A 48 5.99 -5.37 14.26
N THR A 49 5.41 -5.10 15.44
CA THR A 49 3.97 -5.25 15.67
C THR A 49 3.17 -4.48 14.61
N GLY A 50 2.56 -5.20 13.66
CA GLY A 50 1.81 -4.62 12.54
C GLY A 50 2.01 -5.30 11.17
N ASP A 51 3.04 -6.13 10.98
CA ASP A 51 3.20 -6.88 9.73
C ASP A 51 2.19 -8.03 9.66
N ALA A 52 1.26 -7.97 8.69
CA ALA A 52 0.23 -8.97 8.50
C ALA A 52 0.72 -10.24 7.76
N VAL A 53 1.90 -10.21 7.12
CA VAL A 53 2.41 -11.31 6.29
C VAL A 53 3.83 -11.70 6.71
N VAL A 54 3.97 -12.96 7.12
CA VAL A 54 5.24 -13.57 7.50
C VAL A 54 6.12 -13.76 6.26
N THR A 55 7.21 -12.99 6.12
CA THR A 55 8.11 -13.11 4.97
C THR A 55 9.10 -14.27 5.10
N ARG A 56 9.52 -14.83 3.96
CA ARG A 56 10.31 -16.06 3.91
C ARG A 56 11.68 -15.87 3.23
N SER A 57 12.59 -16.81 3.48
CA SER A 57 13.95 -16.87 2.93
C SER A 57 14.27 -18.31 2.54
N TRP A 58 15.07 -18.48 1.48
CA TRP A 58 15.58 -19.78 1.05
C TRP A 58 16.78 -20.27 1.86
N CYS A 59 17.33 -19.41 2.72
CA CYS A 59 18.44 -19.73 3.60
C CYS A 59 18.16 -19.34 5.05
N GLU A 60 18.75 -20.09 5.98
CA GLU A 60 18.75 -19.79 7.40
C GLU A 60 19.88 -18.80 7.73
N PRO A 61 19.58 -17.68 8.45
CA PRO A 61 20.62 -16.82 8.98
C PRO A 61 21.35 -17.53 10.13
N LYS A 62 22.69 -17.63 10.04
CA LYS A 62 23.51 -18.16 11.15
C LYS A 62 24.03 -17.02 12.04
N ASP A 63 23.92 -17.21 13.35
CA ASP A 63 24.55 -16.34 14.35
C ASP A 63 26.07 -16.31 14.16
N GLY A 64 26.67 -15.11 14.12
CA GLY A 64 28.13 -14.95 14.23
C GLY A 64 28.92 -14.73 12.93
N GLY A 65 28.30 -14.30 11.83
CA GLY A 65 29.03 -13.69 10.70
C GLY A 65 29.74 -14.64 9.73
N THR A 66 29.33 -15.91 9.66
CA THR A 66 29.71 -16.83 8.57
C THR A 66 28.54 -17.09 7.61
N ARG A 67 28.83 -17.58 6.39
CA ARG A 67 27.92 -17.67 5.23
C ARG A 67 26.58 -18.36 5.52
N ASP A 68 25.52 -17.86 4.87
CA ASP A 68 24.13 -18.36 4.91
C ASP A 68 23.99 -19.85 4.55
N SER A 69 23.10 -20.58 5.23
CA SER A 69 22.84 -22.02 4.98
C SER A 69 21.62 -22.24 4.09
N TYR A 70 21.79 -22.88 2.93
CA TYR A 70 20.72 -23.15 1.94
C TYR A 70 20.12 -24.55 2.02
N ALA A 71 20.53 -25.39 2.99
CA ALA A 71 20.15 -26.79 3.06
C ALA A 71 18.62 -27.04 3.08
N ALA A 72 17.87 -26.21 3.84
CA ALA A 72 16.42 -26.29 3.90
C ALA A 72 15.77 -25.95 2.54
N GLY A 73 16.29 -24.93 1.84
CA GLY A 73 15.84 -24.56 0.51
C GLY A 73 16.14 -25.64 -0.54
N ASP A 74 17.34 -26.21 -0.51
CA ASP A 74 17.75 -27.28 -1.43
C ASP A 74 16.84 -28.52 -1.26
N ASP A 75 16.55 -28.92 -0.02
CA ASP A 75 15.65 -30.04 0.27
C ASP A 75 14.20 -29.77 -0.16
N PHE A 76 13.72 -28.54 0.05
CA PHE A 76 12.38 -28.13 -0.37
C PHE A 76 12.21 -28.22 -1.89
N VAL A 77 13.12 -27.63 -2.67
CA VAL A 77 13.05 -27.69 -4.14
C VAL A 77 13.19 -29.13 -4.63
N ARG A 78 14.08 -29.93 -4.03
CA ARG A 78 14.19 -31.37 -4.32
C ARG A 78 12.86 -32.11 -4.12
N ARG A 79 12.14 -31.84 -3.03
CA ARG A 79 10.82 -32.44 -2.80
C ARG A 79 9.79 -32.02 -3.85
N CYS A 80 9.72 -30.72 -4.17
CA CYS A 80 8.84 -30.23 -5.24
C CYS A 80 9.12 -30.91 -6.59
N MET A 81 10.39 -31.13 -6.91
CA MET A 81 10.81 -31.72 -8.18
C MET A 81 10.70 -33.25 -8.23
N THR A 82 10.47 -33.92 -7.09
CA THR A 82 10.40 -35.39 -6.97
C THR A 82 9.01 -35.92 -6.56
N SER A 83 8.11 -35.09 -6.05
CA SER A 83 6.73 -35.48 -5.71
C SER A 83 5.96 -35.98 -6.94
N GLY A 84 5.34 -37.16 -6.86
CA GLY A 84 4.85 -38.00 -7.97
C GLY A 84 3.71 -37.46 -8.86
N GLY A 85 3.44 -36.15 -8.89
CA GLY A 85 2.59 -35.50 -9.89
C GLY A 85 3.45 -34.69 -10.86
N SER A 86 3.49 -35.11 -12.14
CA SER A 86 4.13 -34.40 -13.28
C SER A 86 5.26 -33.41 -12.94
N SER A 87 6.52 -33.86 -12.94
CA SER A 87 7.71 -33.04 -12.65
C SER A 87 7.75 -31.71 -13.42
N TYR A 88 8.24 -30.64 -12.80
CA TYR A 88 8.43 -29.35 -13.46
C TYR A 88 9.50 -29.41 -14.55
N ASP A 89 9.20 -28.77 -15.67
CA ASP A 89 10.10 -28.68 -16.81
C ASP A 89 11.16 -27.59 -16.60
N LEU A 90 10.76 -26.46 -16.02
CA LEU A 90 11.59 -25.26 -15.88
C LEU A 90 11.59 -24.72 -14.45
N LEU A 91 12.70 -24.07 -14.09
CA LEU A 91 12.80 -23.25 -12.87
C LEU A 91 12.89 -21.77 -13.25
N LEU A 92 12.05 -20.93 -12.64
CA LEU A 92 12.17 -19.48 -12.71
C LEU A 92 12.55 -18.95 -11.33
N GLY A 93 13.75 -18.39 -11.20
CA GLY A 93 14.22 -17.83 -9.95
C GLY A 93 14.48 -16.33 -10.03
N PHE A 94 14.12 -15.62 -8.97
CA PHE A 94 14.44 -14.21 -8.77
C PHE A 94 15.35 -14.01 -7.56
N SER A 95 16.44 -13.25 -7.72
CA SER A 95 17.34 -12.90 -6.62
C SER A 95 17.85 -14.13 -5.86
N GLN A 96 17.51 -14.29 -4.58
CA GLN A 96 17.84 -15.48 -3.79
C GLN A 96 17.27 -16.78 -4.37
N GLY A 97 16.05 -16.76 -4.93
CA GLY A 97 15.46 -17.92 -5.60
C GLY A 97 16.19 -18.29 -6.91
N ALA A 98 16.83 -17.32 -7.55
CA ALA A 98 17.68 -17.56 -8.74
C ALA A 98 18.97 -18.32 -8.39
N LEU A 99 19.58 -17.99 -7.25
CA LEU A 99 20.69 -18.78 -6.70
C LEU A 99 20.24 -20.20 -6.40
N LEU A 100 19.05 -20.39 -5.82
CA LEU A 100 18.53 -21.72 -5.50
C LEU A 100 18.22 -22.55 -6.76
N ALA A 101 17.65 -21.94 -7.81
CA ALA A 101 17.46 -22.61 -9.10
C ALA A 101 18.79 -23.11 -9.68
N ALA A 102 19.84 -22.29 -9.63
CA ALA A 102 21.17 -22.69 -10.09
C ALA A 102 21.77 -23.82 -9.22
N ARG A 103 21.61 -23.74 -7.89
CA ARG A 103 22.02 -24.81 -6.95
C ARG A 103 21.34 -26.12 -7.25
N TYR A 104 20.04 -26.09 -7.51
CA TYR A 104 19.28 -27.29 -7.85
C TYR A 104 19.86 -28.01 -9.07
N VAL A 105 20.12 -27.28 -10.16
CA VAL A 105 20.73 -27.86 -11.37
C VAL A 105 22.10 -28.48 -11.08
N MET A 106 22.92 -27.82 -10.26
CA MET A 106 24.23 -28.35 -9.84
C MET A 106 24.07 -29.64 -8.99
N LEU A 107 23.14 -29.65 -8.02
CA LEU A 107 22.86 -30.79 -7.16
C LEU A 107 22.31 -31.98 -7.94
N GLN A 108 21.38 -31.74 -8.87
CA GLN A 108 20.81 -32.78 -9.73
C GLN A 108 21.90 -33.45 -10.58
N LYS A 109 22.88 -32.68 -11.06
CA LYS A 109 24.01 -33.24 -11.81
C LYS A 109 24.97 -34.07 -10.97
N MET A 110 25.24 -33.65 -9.73
CA MET A 110 26.14 -34.38 -8.85
C MET A 110 25.54 -35.69 -8.35
N ASN A 111 24.23 -35.72 -8.09
CA ASN A 111 23.57 -36.81 -7.39
C ASN A 111 22.66 -37.67 -8.30
N GLY A 112 22.34 -37.20 -9.50
CA GLY A 112 21.57 -37.92 -10.51
C GLY A 112 20.05 -37.90 -10.31
N GLU A 113 19.34 -38.40 -11.33
CA GLU A 113 17.88 -38.31 -11.45
C GLU A 113 17.11 -39.15 -10.42
N ARG A 114 17.73 -40.19 -9.87
CA ARG A 114 17.09 -41.04 -8.85
C ARG A 114 16.80 -40.28 -7.56
N GLU A 115 17.63 -39.30 -7.22
CA GLU A 115 17.49 -38.52 -5.99
C GLU A 115 16.87 -37.13 -6.22
N TYR A 116 17.11 -36.55 -7.40
CA TYR A 116 16.67 -35.19 -7.77
C TYR A 116 15.69 -35.19 -8.94
N GLY A 117 14.97 -36.28 -9.18
CA GLY A 117 13.89 -36.34 -10.18
C GLY A 117 14.34 -36.09 -11.63
N PRO A 118 13.37 -35.92 -12.54
CA PRO A 118 13.63 -35.74 -13.97
C PRO A 118 14.49 -34.50 -14.28
N PRO A 119 15.32 -34.53 -15.35
CA PRO A 119 16.26 -33.45 -15.65
C PRO A 119 15.54 -32.14 -15.97
N VAL A 120 16.00 -31.04 -15.35
CA VAL A 120 15.48 -29.68 -15.63
C VAL A 120 15.79 -29.31 -17.07
N LYS A 121 14.77 -28.90 -17.81
CA LYS A 121 14.87 -28.63 -19.25
C LYS A 121 15.39 -27.22 -19.57
N ALA A 122 15.12 -26.24 -18.71
CA ALA A 122 15.72 -24.90 -18.79
C ALA A 122 15.54 -24.11 -17.48
N VAL A 123 16.28 -23.02 -17.33
CA VAL A 123 16.18 -22.12 -16.17
C VAL A 123 16.06 -20.65 -16.57
N ILE A 124 15.27 -19.87 -15.83
CA ILE A 124 15.18 -18.43 -15.97
C ILE A 124 15.75 -17.80 -14.70
N ILE A 125 16.78 -16.98 -14.86
CA ILE A 125 17.60 -16.42 -13.79
C ILE A 125 17.49 -14.90 -13.84
N ALA A 126 16.74 -14.33 -12.89
CA ALA A 126 16.54 -12.88 -12.82
C ALA A 126 17.25 -12.27 -11.61
N ALA A 127 18.00 -11.19 -11.85
CA ALA A 127 18.68 -10.42 -10.82
C ALA A 127 19.49 -11.28 -9.82
N SER A 128 20.22 -12.26 -10.35
CA SER A 128 20.96 -13.24 -9.54
C SER A 128 22.42 -12.80 -9.34
N PRO A 129 22.96 -12.86 -8.12
CA PRO A 129 24.41 -12.88 -7.91
C PRO A 129 25.03 -14.10 -8.58
N ASP A 130 26.35 -14.09 -8.75
CA ASP A 130 27.09 -15.20 -9.34
C ASP A 130 27.31 -16.33 -8.30
N PRO A 131 26.75 -17.55 -8.51
CA PRO A 131 26.91 -18.67 -7.59
C PRO A 131 28.37 -19.05 -7.33
N ARG A 132 29.28 -18.78 -8.27
CA ARG A 132 30.73 -19.05 -8.11
C ARG A 132 31.38 -18.16 -7.06
N ARG A 133 30.83 -16.96 -6.84
CA ARG A 133 31.27 -16.01 -5.81
C ARG A 133 30.57 -16.28 -4.48
N VAL A 134 29.28 -16.61 -4.53
CA VAL A 134 28.46 -16.86 -3.33
C VAL A 134 28.82 -18.20 -2.67
N PHE A 135 29.05 -19.26 -3.47
CA PHE A 135 29.27 -20.63 -2.98
C PHE A 135 30.56 -21.27 -3.51
N PRO A 136 31.76 -20.70 -3.29
CA PRO A 136 32.97 -21.19 -3.94
C PRO A 136 33.34 -22.63 -3.57
N GLU A 137 33.08 -23.07 -2.33
CA GLU A 137 33.35 -24.46 -1.90
C GLU A 137 32.40 -25.47 -2.53
N PHE A 138 31.10 -25.14 -2.56
CA PHE A 138 30.08 -25.95 -3.22
C PHE A 138 30.34 -26.04 -4.73
N VAL A 139 30.70 -24.92 -5.37
CA VAL A 139 31.04 -24.88 -6.79
C VAL A 139 32.31 -25.65 -7.07
N ALA A 140 33.34 -25.59 -6.21
CA ALA A 140 34.54 -26.42 -6.36
C ALA A 140 34.20 -27.91 -6.31
N SER A 141 33.28 -28.33 -5.42
CA SER A 141 32.78 -29.70 -5.37
C SER A 141 32.02 -30.08 -6.65
N TYR A 142 31.12 -29.22 -7.13
CA TYR A 142 30.41 -29.43 -8.39
C TYR A 142 31.36 -29.57 -9.59
N LEU A 143 32.35 -28.69 -9.70
CA LEU A 143 33.34 -28.73 -10.78
C LEU A 143 34.24 -29.97 -10.69
N TYR A 144 34.44 -30.56 -9.51
CA TYR A 144 35.17 -31.82 -9.36
C TYR A 144 34.40 -33.00 -9.98
N HIS A 145 33.07 -32.99 -9.88
CA HIS A 145 32.20 -34.03 -10.46
C HIS A 145 31.93 -33.81 -11.96
N MET A 146 32.32 -32.67 -12.52
CA MET A 146 32.13 -32.31 -13.93
C MET A 146 33.46 -32.40 -14.70
N PRO A 147 33.57 -33.23 -15.76
CA PRO A 147 34.76 -33.24 -16.61
C PRO A 147 35.01 -31.85 -17.23
N GLN A 148 36.24 -31.33 -17.15
CA GLN A 148 36.58 -29.99 -17.67
C GLN A 148 36.23 -29.80 -19.16
N HIS A 149 36.24 -30.89 -19.94
CA HIS A 149 35.88 -30.88 -21.35
C HIS A 149 34.38 -30.57 -21.58
N ASP A 150 33.50 -30.96 -20.65
CA ASP A 150 32.06 -30.74 -20.79
C ASP A 150 31.66 -29.30 -20.45
N ILE A 151 32.36 -28.65 -19.53
CA ILE A 151 32.08 -27.25 -19.16
C ILE A 151 32.39 -26.31 -20.32
N ASN A 152 33.53 -26.50 -21.00
CA ASN A 152 33.89 -25.66 -22.15
C ASN A 152 32.95 -25.84 -23.35
N ARG A 153 32.28 -27.00 -23.45
CA ARG A 153 31.37 -27.32 -24.55
C ARG A 153 29.92 -26.97 -24.25
N THR A 154 29.50 -27.07 -22.99
CA THR A 154 28.09 -26.97 -22.59
C THR A 154 27.79 -25.82 -21.63
N GLY A 155 28.80 -25.19 -21.03
CA GLY A 155 28.65 -24.09 -20.07
C GLY A 155 28.65 -24.55 -18.61
N PHE A 156 28.58 -23.59 -17.69
CA PHE A 156 28.66 -23.83 -16.24
C PHE A 156 27.50 -24.67 -15.70
N LEU A 157 26.26 -24.41 -16.14
CA LEU A 157 25.10 -25.26 -15.85
C LEU A 157 25.00 -26.48 -16.81
N GLY A 158 26.04 -26.71 -17.61
CA GLY A 158 26.10 -27.59 -18.77
C GLY A 158 24.93 -27.44 -19.73
N ALA A 159 24.43 -28.53 -20.32
CA ALA A 159 23.48 -28.47 -21.43
C ALA A 159 22.08 -27.89 -21.11
N VAL A 160 21.85 -27.36 -19.89
CA VAL A 160 20.57 -26.75 -19.49
C VAL A 160 20.54 -25.29 -19.99
N PRO A 161 19.65 -24.94 -20.93
CA PRO A 161 19.51 -23.57 -21.40
C PRO A 161 19.09 -22.62 -20.28
N SER A 162 19.63 -21.40 -20.30
CA SER A 162 19.40 -20.38 -19.28
C SER A 162 19.06 -19.03 -19.89
N LEU A 163 18.00 -18.38 -19.40
CA LEU A 163 17.68 -16.98 -19.72
C LEU A 163 18.02 -16.09 -18.53
N HIS A 164 18.97 -15.18 -18.72
CA HIS A 164 19.43 -14.24 -17.69
C HIS A 164 18.78 -12.86 -17.91
N ILE A 165 18.00 -12.42 -16.92
CA ILE A 165 17.32 -11.12 -16.93
C ILE A 165 18.06 -10.18 -15.98
N VAL A 166 18.63 -9.10 -16.53
CA VAL A 166 19.53 -8.20 -15.81
C VAL A 166 19.01 -6.77 -15.85
N GLY A 167 18.85 -6.17 -14.67
CA GLY A 167 18.53 -4.76 -14.53
C GLY A 167 19.77 -3.89 -14.62
N GLU A 168 19.81 -2.94 -15.56
CA GLU A 168 20.97 -2.04 -15.74
C GLU A 168 21.21 -1.12 -14.53
N LYS A 169 20.18 -0.93 -13.69
CA LYS A 169 20.21 -0.08 -12.49
C LYS A 169 20.06 -0.89 -11.20
N ASP A 170 20.35 -2.19 -11.25
CA ASP A 170 20.28 -3.03 -10.07
C ASP A 170 21.38 -2.64 -9.06
N ALA A 171 20.97 -2.12 -7.90
CA ALA A 171 21.87 -1.72 -6.82
C ALA A 171 21.99 -2.80 -5.73
N ILE A 172 21.17 -3.86 -5.79
CA ILE A 172 21.20 -4.98 -4.84
C ILE A 172 22.15 -6.05 -5.35
N VAL A 173 22.09 -6.35 -6.65
CA VAL A 173 23.00 -7.24 -7.34
C VAL A 173 23.67 -6.44 -8.45
N ASP A 174 24.99 -6.27 -8.37
CA ASP A 174 25.75 -5.58 -9.39
C ASP A 174 25.48 -6.25 -10.75
N PRO A 175 25.01 -5.51 -11.79
CA PRO A 175 24.73 -6.07 -13.10
C PRO A 175 25.92 -6.83 -13.68
N ALA A 176 27.15 -6.44 -13.34
CA ALA A 176 28.36 -7.14 -13.75
C ALA A 176 28.44 -8.56 -13.18
N GLU A 177 27.91 -8.83 -11.98
CA GLU A 177 27.87 -10.17 -11.40
C GLU A 177 26.85 -11.06 -12.14
N SER A 178 25.65 -10.56 -12.41
CA SER A 178 24.65 -11.31 -13.20
C SER A 178 25.15 -11.57 -14.63
N CYS A 179 25.83 -10.59 -15.25
CA CYS A 179 26.48 -10.77 -16.54
C CYS A 179 27.59 -11.82 -16.49
N SER A 180 28.42 -11.79 -15.45
CA SER A 180 29.51 -12.76 -15.27
C SER A 180 28.98 -14.19 -15.16
N PHE A 181 27.85 -14.37 -14.47
CA PHE A 181 27.20 -15.66 -14.35
C PHE A 181 26.60 -16.13 -15.67
N ALA A 182 25.93 -15.24 -16.42
CA ALA A 182 25.42 -15.54 -17.76
C ALA A 182 26.56 -15.97 -18.69
N GLU A 183 27.69 -15.25 -18.67
CA GLU A 183 28.87 -15.59 -19.47
C GLU A 183 29.40 -17.00 -19.16
N ALA A 184 29.38 -17.39 -17.88
CA ALA A 184 29.78 -18.73 -17.46
C ALA A 184 28.90 -19.83 -18.05
N CYS A 185 27.63 -19.52 -18.33
CA CYS A 185 26.63 -20.45 -18.82
C CYS A 185 26.60 -20.56 -20.36
N ARG A 186 27.46 -19.82 -21.08
CA ARG A 186 27.60 -19.96 -22.55
C ARG A 186 28.11 -21.35 -22.95
N PRO A 187 27.69 -21.89 -24.11
CA PRO A 187 26.86 -21.25 -25.14
C PRO A 187 25.35 -21.33 -24.90
N GLN A 188 24.90 -21.98 -23.82
CA GLN A 188 23.49 -22.27 -23.54
C GLN A 188 22.79 -21.14 -22.77
N SER A 189 23.30 -19.92 -22.82
CA SER A 189 22.78 -18.78 -22.06
C SER A 189 22.35 -17.62 -22.96
N GLU A 190 21.17 -17.07 -22.71
CA GLU A 190 20.67 -15.84 -23.31
C GLU A 190 20.69 -14.71 -22.26
N LEU A 191 21.03 -13.49 -22.69
CA LEU A 191 21.12 -12.33 -21.81
C LEU A 191 20.14 -11.25 -22.26
N LEU A 192 19.31 -10.77 -21.32
CA LEU A 192 18.31 -9.75 -21.54
C LEU A 192 18.50 -8.60 -20.55
N PHE A 193 18.75 -7.40 -21.07
CA PHE A 193 18.83 -6.18 -20.27
C PHE A 193 17.50 -5.44 -20.19
N HIS A 194 17.26 -4.79 -19.05
CA HIS A 194 16.19 -3.81 -18.90
C HIS A 194 16.61 -2.61 -18.05
N ALA A 195 15.99 -1.46 -18.30
CA ALA A 195 16.31 -0.20 -17.61
C ALA A 195 15.83 -0.11 -16.14
N HIS A 196 15.10 -1.12 -15.64
CA HIS A 196 14.62 -1.18 -14.25
C HIS A 196 15.70 -1.73 -13.30
N ALA A 197 15.53 -1.49 -12.00
CA ALA A 197 16.41 -1.98 -10.94
C ALA A 197 16.18 -3.48 -10.63
N HIS A 198 16.38 -3.91 -9.38
CA HIS A 198 16.27 -5.30 -8.92
C HIS A 198 14.84 -5.88 -9.04
N SER A 199 14.45 -6.36 -10.22
CA SER A 199 13.07 -6.82 -10.51
C SER A 199 12.99 -7.68 -11.77
N ILE A 200 11.86 -8.37 -11.98
CA ILE A 200 11.45 -8.89 -13.29
C ILE A 200 10.36 -7.96 -13.84
N PRO A 201 10.70 -6.95 -14.66
CA PRO A 201 9.75 -5.94 -15.06
C PRO A 201 8.76 -6.52 -16.07
N GLN A 202 7.48 -6.19 -15.89
CA GLN A 202 6.37 -6.63 -16.74
C GLN A 202 6.28 -5.83 -18.06
N LEU A 203 7.45 -5.50 -18.65
CA LEU A 203 7.58 -4.81 -19.93
C LEU A 203 7.31 -5.79 -21.08
N ARG A 204 6.66 -5.32 -22.14
CA ARG A 204 6.35 -6.17 -23.30
C ARG A 204 7.59 -6.86 -23.89
N SER A 205 8.73 -6.17 -23.95
CA SER A 205 10.00 -6.76 -24.42
C SER A 205 10.42 -7.96 -23.56
N VAL A 206 10.35 -7.83 -22.23
CA VAL A 206 10.72 -8.90 -21.29
C VAL A 206 9.74 -10.06 -21.33
N LEU A 207 8.44 -9.78 -21.36
CA LEU A 207 7.40 -10.80 -21.46
C LEU A 207 7.52 -11.63 -22.75
N VAL A 208 7.78 -10.96 -23.88
CA VAL A 208 8.00 -11.62 -25.17
C VAL A 208 9.26 -12.49 -25.14
N SER A 209 10.37 -11.99 -24.58
CA SER A 209 11.60 -12.78 -24.46
C SER A 209 11.40 -14.04 -23.61
N ILE A 210 10.72 -13.94 -22.45
CA ILE A 210 10.40 -15.11 -21.61
C ILE A 210 9.53 -16.10 -22.36
N LYS A 211 8.46 -15.62 -23.00
CA LYS A 211 7.54 -16.49 -23.77
C LYS A 211 8.27 -17.22 -24.90
N SER A 212 9.05 -16.49 -25.70
CA SER A 212 9.80 -17.07 -26.81
C SER A 212 10.86 -18.07 -26.32
N PHE A 213 11.47 -17.84 -25.16
CA PHE A 213 12.38 -18.81 -24.54
C PHE A 213 11.66 -20.09 -24.17
N ILE A 214 10.52 -20.00 -23.48
CA ILE A 214 9.72 -21.19 -23.09
C ILE A 214 9.21 -21.96 -24.32
N GLU A 215 8.71 -21.25 -25.34
CA GLU A 215 8.21 -21.88 -26.57
C GLU A 215 9.30 -22.67 -27.31
N ARG A 216 10.53 -22.16 -27.36
CA ARG A 216 11.66 -22.89 -27.96
C ARG A 216 11.95 -24.20 -27.22
N ILE A 217 11.90 -24.19 -25.89
CA ILE A 217 12.12 -25.38 -25.08
C ILE A 217 11.00 -26.41 -25.28
N ALA A 218 9.75 -25.95 -25.39
CA ALA A 218 8.59 -26.81 -25.67
C ALA A 218 8.70 -27.53 -27.04
N VAL A 219 9.20 -26.84 -28.07
CA VAL A 219 9.41 -27.43 -29.41
C VAL A 219 10.53 -28.47 -29.37
N TYR A 220 11.64 -28.18 -28.69
CA TYR A 220 12.80 -29.09 -28.59
C TYR A 220 12.45 -30.43 -27.89
N THR A 221 11.47 -30.42 -26.99
CA THR A 221 10.95 -31.65 -26.36
C THR A 221 10.03 -32.49 -27.23
N GLY A 222 9.40 -31.89 -28.26
CA GLY A 222 8.53 -32.61 -29.19
C GLY A 222 9.32 -33.49 -30.17
N GLU A 223 10.47 -33.01 -30.65
CA GLU A 223 11.26 -33.69 -31.69
C GLU A 223 12.04 -34.93 -31.18
N ARG A 224 12.41 -34.99 -29.89
CA ARG A 224 13.03 -36.19 -29.29
C ARG A 224 12.02 -37.33 -29.05
N GLY A 225 10.73 -37.02 -28.89
CA GLY A 225 9.69 -38.01 -28.65
C GLY A 225 9.27 -38.83 -29.88
N GLU A 226 9.63 -38.39 -31.09
CA GLU A 226 9.35 -39.13 -32.34
C GLU A 226 10.49 -40.07 -32.75
N THR A 227 11.71 -39.86 -32.26
CA THR A 227 12.85 -40.72 -32.62
C THR A 227 12.93 -41.97 -31.73
N GLU A 228 12.45 -41.91 -30.48
CA GLU A 228 12.45 -43.04 -29.54
C GLU A 228 11.21 -43.96 -29.64
N LYS A 229 10.19 -43.58 -30.42
CA LYS A 229 8.97 -44.38 -30.64
C LYS A 229 9.11 -45.46 -31.73
N THR A 230 10.26 -45.56 -32.40
CA THR A 230 10.46 -46.51 -33.52
C THR A 230 11.15 -47.81 -33.13
N GLU A 231 11.59 -47.98 -31.87
CA GLU A 231 12.35 -49.18 -31.45
C GLU A 231 11.72 -50.01 -30.31
N ALA A 232 10.51 -49.67 -29.83
CA ALA A 232 9.87 -50.42 -28.74
C ALA A 232 8.50 -51.05 -29.09
N THR A 233 8.13 -51.11 -30.38
CA THR A 233 7.06 -52.00 -30.85
C THR A 233 7.70 -53.29 -31.34
N LEU A 234 7.86 -54.26 -30.43
CA LEU A 234 7.92 -55.70 -30.69
C LEU A 234 8.11 -56.37 -29.32
N GLU A 235 7.02 -56.58 -28.59
CA GLU A 235 6.72 -57.85 -27.89
C GLU A 235 5.44 -57.73 -27.03
N ARG A 236 4.45 -58.53 -27.43
CA ARG A 236 3.35 -59.15 -26.66
C ARG A 236 2.06 -58.34 -26.45
N GLU A 237 1.12 -58.66 -27.35
CA GLU A 237 -0.32 -58.64 -27.15
C GLU A 237 -0.79 -59.72 -26.14
N ASN A 238 -1.95 -59.43 -25.53
CA ASN A 238 -2.93 -60.28 -24.83
C ASN A 238 -2.66 -60.65 -23.36
N ASP A 239 -3.42 -60.06 -22.43
CA ASP A 239 -4.61 -60.69 -21.80
C ASP A 239 -5.26 -59.74 -20.75
N ASP A 240 -6.59 -59.65 -20.85
CA ASP A 240 -7.64 -59.56 -19.81
C ASP A 240 -7.77 -58.43 -18.75
N ASP A 241 -9.05 -58.00 -18.66
CA ASP A 241 -9.88 -57.58 -17.51
C ASP A 241 -9.92 -56.13 -16.95
N ASP A 242 -11.11 -55.54 -17.13
CA ASP A 242 -12.00 -54.72 -16.26
C ASP A 242 -11.51 -53.92 -15.02
N ASP A 243 -12.11 -52.71 -14.92
CA ASP A 243 -12.48 -51.89 -13.74
C ASP A 243 -11.44 -51.52 -12.65
N ASP A 244 -11.18 -50.20 -12.47
CA ASP A 244 -11.42 -49.43 -11.23
C ASP A 244 -10.64 -48.08 -11.18
N ASP A 245 -11.34 -46.95 -11.30
CA ASP A 245 -10.84 -45.63 -10.83
C ASP A 245 -11.94 -44.87 -10.06
N SER A 246 -12.71 -45.61 -9.25
CA SER A 246 -13.73 -45.06 -8.34
C SER A 246 -13.24 -44.96 -6.88
N GLY A 247 -12.13 -45.62 -6.54
CA GLY A 247 -11.75 -45.88 -5.15
C GLY A 247 -11.20 -44.70 -4.34
N SER A 248 -10.53 -43.70 -4.96
CA SER A 248 -9.85 -42.64 -4.17
C SER A 248 -10.77 -41.49 -3.75
N LEU A 249 -11.78 -41.17 -4.56
CA LEU A 249 -12.76 -40.12 -4.25
C LEU A 249 -13.86 -40.61 -3.31
N ASP A 250 -14.28 -41.88 -3.45
CA ASP A 250 -15.23 -42.50 -2.51
C ASP A 250 -14.62 -42.63 -1.09
N ALA A 251 -13.31 -42.85 -0.99
CA ALA A 251 -12.61 -42.91 0.31
C ALA A 251 -12.61 -41.58 1.07
N ALA A 252 -12.37 -40.45 0.40
CA ALA A 252 -12.38 -39.12 1.03
C ALA A 252 -13.79 -38.69 1.47
N CYS A 253 -14.81 -39.01 0.67
CA CYS A 253 -16.21 -38.76 1.00
C CYS A 253 -16.66 -39.62 2.21
N GLU A 254 -16.29 -40.91 2.24
CA GLU A 254 -16.59 -41.80 3.37
C GLU A 254 -15.84 -41.42 4.65
N GLU A 255 -14.63 -40.87 4.56
CA GLU A 255 -13.87 -40.37 5.72
C GLU A 255 -14.57 -39.16 6.37
N GLU A 256 -15.04 -38.18 5.58
CA GLU A 256 -15.78 -37.03 6.11
C GLU A 256 -17.14 -37.41 6.69
N ILE A 257 -17.87 -38.31 6.00
CA ILE A 257 -19.13 -38.86 6.50
C ILE A 257 -18.89 -39.63 7.81
N GLY A 258 -17.80 -40.39 7.90
CA GLY A 258 -17.38 -41.11 9.10
C GLY A 258 -17.08 -40.18 10.27
N LEU A 259 -16.40 -39.06 10.03
CA LEU A 259 -16.13 -38.03 11.05
C LEU A 259 -17.42 -37.41 11.58
N VAL A 260 -18.34 -37.01 10.70
CA VAL A 260 -19.65 -36.46 11.11
C VAL A 260 -20.47 -37.48 11.88
N THR A 261 -20.50 -38.73 11.42
CA THR A 261 -21.19 -39.84 12.09
C THR A 261 -20.65 -40.07 13.50
N SER A 262 -19.33 -40.03 13.66
CA SER A 262 -18.64 -40.17 14.96
C SER A 262 -18.97 -39.04 15.92
N MET A 263 -19.10 -37.80 15.42
CA MET A 263 -19.35 -36.62 16.25
C MET A 263 -20.83 -36.40 16.61
N TYR A 264 -21.77 -36.74 15.72
CA TYR A 264 -23.18 -36.36 15.84
C TYR A 264 -24.18 -37.52 15.79
N GLY A 265 -23.72 -38.77 15.64
CA GLY A 265 -24.56 -39.97 15.60
C GLY A 265 -24.92 -40.44 14.18
N GLU A 266 -25.32 -41.71 14.05
CA GLU A 266 -25.68 -42.32 12.77
C GLU A 266 -26.97 -41.72 12.16
N GLU A 267 -27.86 -41.17 12.99
CA GLU A 267 -29.11 -40.53 12.60
C GLU A 267 -28.92 -39.25 11.76
N CYS A 268 -27.72 -38.66 11.78
CA CYS A 268 -27.36 -37.47 11.02
C CYS A 268 -26.95 -37.77 9.56
N VAL A 269 -26.82 -39.04 9.17
CA VAL A 269 -26.37 -39.43 7.83
C VAL A 269 -27.34 -40.44 7.20
N GLN A 270 -27.85 -40.11 6.01
CA GLN A 270 -28.62 -41.04 5.20
C GLN A 270 -27.79 -41.57 4.02
N ARG A 271 -27.31 -42.81 4.16
CA ARG A 271 -26.49 -43.52 3.15
C ARG A 271 -27.37 -44.14 2.05
N ASN A 272 -27.93 -43.32 1.18
CA ASN A 272 -28.59 -43.75 -0.07
C ASN A 272 -27.62 -43.62 -1.26
N LYS A 273 -28.07 -43.88 -2.51
CA LYS A 273 -27.26 -43.68 -3.75
C LYS A 273 -26.65 -42.27 -3.91
N THR A 274 -27.11 -41.30 -3.12
CA THR A 274 -26.54 -39.96 -2.96
C THR A 274 -26.59 -39.67 -1.46
N PRO A 275 -25.45 -39.56 -0.76
CA PRO A 275 -25.45 -39.39 0.69
C PRO A 275 -26.01 -38.02 1.07
N VAL A 276 -26.81 -37.99 2.12
CA VAL A 276 -27.40 -36.76 2.68
C VAL A 276 -27.00 -36.64 4.14
N VAL A 277 -26.48 -35.48 4.53
CA VAL A 277 -26.03 -35.19 5.89
C VAL A 277 -26.90 -34.10 6.50
N PHE A 278 -27.42 -34.35 7.71
CA PHE A 278 -28.25 -33.43 8.48
C PHE A 278 -27.46 -32.95 9.70
N LEU A 279 -27.08 -31.67 9.70
CA LEU A 279 -26.27 -31.09 10.77
C LEU A 279 -27.10 -30.10 11.60
N PRO A 280 -27.06 -30.15 12.94
CA PRO A 280 -27.74 -29.18 13.79
C PRO A 280 -27.09 -27.80 13.66
N LEU A 281 -27.87 -26.72 13.72
CA LEU A 281 -27.35 -25.34 13.64
C LEU A 281 -26.70 -24.82 14.94
N LEU A 282 -26.32 -25.70 15.88
CA LEU A 282 -25.62 -25.39 17.15
C LEU A 282 -26.17 -24.16 17.90
N LEU A 283 -27.50 -24.08 18.08
CA LEU A 283 -28.19 -22.95 18.72
C LEU A 283 -28.21 -23.02 20.27
N ASP A 284 -27.17 -23.60 20.88
CA ASP A 284 -27.14 -23.94 22.31
C ASP A 284 -27.08 -22.71 23.24
N GLY A 285 -27.81 -22.77 24.36
CA GLY A 285 -27.79 -21.74 25.43
C GLY A 285 -29.10 -20.97 25.66
N VAL A 286 -30.19 -21.38 25.03
CA VAL A 286 -31.52 -20.79 25.21
C VAL A 286 -32.41 -21.75 25.97
N SER A 287 -32.84 -21.40 27.18
CA SER A 287 -33.79 -22.20 27.96
C SER A 287 -35.15 -22.25 27.25
N ASP A 288 -35.60 -23.45 26.91
CA ASP A 288 -36.96 -23.72 26.39
C ASP A 288 -37.98 -23.54 27.53
N GLU A 289 -38.61 -22.37 27.61
CA GLU A 289 -39.94 -22.29 28.24
C GLU A 289 -40.99 -22.67 27.20
N ALA A 290 -41.83 -23.63 27.61
CA ALA A 290 -42.74 -24.40 26.77
C ALA A 290 -43.61 -23.57 25.80
N SER A 291 -43.32 -23.68 24.50
CA SER A 291 -44.32 -23.55 23.43
C SER A 291 -43.89 -24.27 22.14
N ASP A 292 -44.54 -25.40 21.89
CA ASP A 292 -44.79 -26.23 20.69
C ASP A 292 -43.87 -26.32 19.45
N MET A 293 -42.86 -25.47 19.18
CA MET A 293 -41.90 -25.70 18.09
C MET A 293 -40.50 -25.24 18.50
N SER A 294 -39.68 -26.18 18.97
CA SER A 294 -38.32 -25.88 19.45
C SER A 294 -37.39 -25.52 18.28
N LEU A 295 -36.65 -24.42 18.42
CA LEU A 295 -35.56 -24.01 17.51
C LEU A 295 -34.52 -25.13 17.34
N SER A 296 -34.45 -26.07 18.28
CA SER A 296 -33.61 -27.28 18.21
C SER A 296 -33.97 -28.22 17.04
N ALA A 297 -35.15 -28.07 16.44
CA ALA A 297 -35.56 -28.86 15.27
C ALA A 297 -34.89 -28.41 13.96
N LEU A 298 -34.29 -27.21 13.91
CA LEU A 298 -33.66 -26.67 12.70
C LEU A 298 -32.33 -27.37 12.42
N ARG A 299 -32.21 -27.94 11.21
CA ARG A 299 -30.98 -28.57 10.71
C ARG A 299 -30.63 -28.04 9.32
N ILE A 300 -29.33 -27.91 9.05
CA ILE A 300 -28.83 -27.75 7.68
C ILE A 300 -28.73 -29.13 7.03
N CYS A 301 -29.33 -29.27 5.86
CA CYS A 301 -29.33 -30.48 5.05
C CYS A 301 -28.33 -30.29 3.90
N MET A 302 -27.37 -31.20 3.78
CA MET A 302 -26.36 -31.19 2.74
C MET A 302 -26.49 -32.47 1.90
N THR A 303 -26.85 -32.33 0.63
CA THR A 303 -26.86 -33.45 -0.33
C THR A 303 -25.53 -33.50 -1.06
N LEU A 304 -24.77 -34.57 -0.89
CA LEU A 304 -23.42 -34.71 -1.42
C LEU A 304 -23.45 -35.31 -2.83
N PRO A 305 -22.95 -34.61 -3.86
CA PRO A 305 -22.87 -35.17 -5.21
C PRO A 305 -21.83 -36.30 -5.28
N ARG A 306 -21.94 -37.16 -6.30
CA ARG A 306 -20.99 -38.28 -6.52
C ARG A 306 -19.53 -37.87 -6.66
N ARG A 307 -19.27 -36.60 -7.02
CA ARG A 307 -17.93 -36.04 -7.18
C ARG A 307 -17.53 -35.14 -6.00
N TYR A 308 -18.21 -35.20 -4.87
CA TYR A 308 -17.78 -34.48 -3.66
C TYR A 308 -16.41 -35.01 -3.18
N PRO A 309 -15.45 -34.14 -2.80
CA PRO A 309 -15.54 -32.68 -2.60
C PRO A 309 -15.23 -31.82 -3.85
N ALA A 310 -14.97 -32.42 -5.02
CA ALA A 310 -14.71 -31.69 -6.27
C ALA A 310 -15.96 -30.97 -6.84
N GLU A 311 -17.16 -31.33 -6.38
CA GLU A 311 -18.41 -30.61 -6.64
C GLU A 311 -19.07 -30.22 -5.30
N LEU A 312 -19.53 -28.97 -5.18
CA LEU A 312 -20.11 -28.45 -3.93
C LEU A 312 -21.41 -29.17 -3.55
N PRO A 313 -21.70 -29.35 -2.25
CA PRO A 313 -22.94 -29.95 -1.79
C PRO A 313 -24.13 -29.03 -2.06
N LYS A 314 -25.30 -29.63 -2.30
CA LYS A 314 -26.55 -28.88 -2.34
C LYS A 314 -27.03 -28.64 -0.91
N LEU A 315 -27.17 -27.37 -0.52
CA LEU A 315 -27.61 -26.98 0.81
C LEU A 315 -29.11 -26.71 0.87
N ASP A 316 -29.72 -27.11 1.98
CA ASP A 316 -31.09 -26.76 2.35
C ASP A 316 -31.20 -26.59 3.88
N VAL A 317 -32.30 -26.02 4.36
CA VAL A 317 -32.62 -25.94 5.81
C VAL A 317 -33.95 -26.65 6.05
N VAL A 318 -33.95 -27.60 6.98
CA VAL A 318 -35.09 -28.44 7.37
C VAL A 318 -35.46 -28.21 8.84
N GLY A 319 -36.71 -28.50 9.22
CA GLY A 319 -37.22 -28.28 10.58
C GLY A 319 -37.84 -26.90 10.84
N GLY A 320 -38.13 -26.14 9.76
CA GLY A 320 -38.84 -24.87 9.84
C GLY A 320 -40.36 -25.00 10.06
N PRO A 321 -41.09 -23.87 10.20
CA PRO A 321 -42.53 -23.87 10.41
C PRO A 321 -43.28 -24.55 9.24
N ALA A 322 -44.30 -25.35 9.55
CA ALA A 322 -45.07 -26.12 8.54
C ALA A 322 -45.80 -25.27 7.48
N THR A 323 -45.95 -23.98 7.71
CA THR A 323 -46.48 -23.00 6.73
C THR A 323 -45.32 -22.20 6.17
N HIS A 324 -45.21 -22.08 4.84
CA HIS A 324 -44.22 -21.27 4.12
C HIS A 324 -44.26 -19.78 4.52
N HIS A 325 -43.71 -19.46 5.69
CA HIS A 325 -43.65 -18.11 6.21
C HIS A 325 -42.61 -17.34 5.42
N VAL A 326 -43.02 -16.31 4.68
CA VAL A 326 -42.18 -15.60 3.70
C VAL A 326 -40.85 -15.11 4.31
N PHE A 327 -40.87 -14.66 5.57
CA PHE A 327 -39.67 -14.21 6.26
C PHE A 327 -38.73 -15.37 6.64
N PHE A 328 -39.29 -16.56 6.94
CA PHE A 328 -38.49 -17.76 7.18
C PHE A 328 -37.81 -18.21 5.88
N GLU A 329 -38.57 -18.24 4.77
CA GLU A 329 -38.06 -18.64 3.46
C GLU A 329 -36.97 -17.67 2.95
N ARG A 330 -37.14 -16.36 3.16
CA ARG A 330 -36.14 -15.36 2.80
C ARG A 330 -34.86 -15.51 3.63
N TRP A 331 -34.99 -15.71 4.94
CA TRP A 331 -33.86 -15.98 5.83
C TRP A 331 -33.12 -17.26 5.44
N LYS A 332 -33.86 -18.34 5.19
CA LYS A 332 -33.34 -19.63 4.73
C LYS A 332 -32.50 -19.47 3.46
N LEU A 333 -32.99 -18.74 2.45
CA LEU A 333 -32.25 -18.47 1.22
C LEU A 333 -30.98 -17.66 1.46
N GLN A 334 -31.02 -16.67 2.36
CA GLN A 334 -29.84 -15.88 2.72
C GLN A 334 -28.77 -16.73 3.43
N LEU A 335 -29.18 -17.58 4.37
CA LEU A 335 -28.28 -18.50 5.07
C LEU A 335 -27.60 -19.45 4.07
N ILE A 336 -28.38 -20.10 3.20
CA ILE A 336 -27.88 -21.00 2.15
C ILE A 336 -26.88 -20.27 1.24
N THR A 337 -27.21 -19.05 0.80
CA THR A 337 -26.36 -18.27 -0.12
C THR A 337 -25.03 -17.92 0.54
N LYS A 338 -25.04 -17.48 1.79
CA LYS A 338 -23.82 -17.14 2.55
C LYS A 338 -22.97 -18.38 2.79
N THR A 339 -23.57 -19.51 3.19
CA THR A 339 -22.82 -20.74 3.45
C THR A 339 -22.22 -21.32 2.16
N LEU A 340 -22.92 -21.23 1.02
CA LEU A 340 -22.36 -21.61 -0.29
C LEU A 340 -21.24 -20.67 -0.73
N ALA A 341 -21.36 -19.36 -0.49
CA ALA A 341 -20.29 -18.41 -0.78
C ALA A 341 -19.05 -18.70 0.08
N TYR A 342 -19.23 -18.96 1.38
CA TYR A 342 -18.15 -19.38 2.28
C TYR A 342 -17.44 -20.66 1.79
N LEU A 343 -18.21 -21.69 1.43
CA LEU A 343 -17.67 -22.94 0.88
C LEU A 343 -16.86 -22.73 -0.41
N ARG A 344 -17.27 -21.78 -1.26
CA ARG A 344 -16.64 -21.52 -2.56
C ARG A 344 -15.44 -20.57 -2.47
N ASP A 345 -15.61 -19.47 -1.75
CA ASP A 345 -14.74 -18.30 -1.80
C ASP A 345 -13.68 -18.33 -0.69
N ASP A 346 -14.00 -18.92 0.48
CA ASP A 346 -13.07 -19.00 1.63
C ASP A 346 -12.42 -20.38 1.78
N LEU A 347 -13.08 -21.47 1.38
CA LEU A 347 -12.53 -22.85 1.48
C LEU A 347 -12.06 -23.44 0.14
N GLY A 348 -12.65 -23.02 -0.99
CA GLY A 348 -12.30 -23.49 -2.33
C GLY A 348 -12.93 -24.84 -2.73
N VAL A 349 -13.17 -25.02 -4.04
CA VAL A 349 -13.73 -26.26 -4.61
C VAL A 349 -12.67 -27.36 -4.57
N GLY A 350 -12.96 -28.51 -3.95
CA GLY A 350 -12.00 -29.61 -3.71
C GLY A 350 -11.48 -29.73 -2.26
N ASN A 351 -11.64 -28.68 -1.44
CA ASN A 351 -11.28 -28.65 0.00
C ASN A 351 -12.49 -28.34 0.91
N ALA A 352 -13.70 -28.35 0.36
CA ALA A 352 -14.92 -28.10 1.12
C ALA A 352 -15.11 -29.21 2.16
N MET A 353 -15.02 -28.85 3.45
CA MET A 353 -15.25 -29.78 4.57
C MET A 353 -16.64 -29.53 5.19
N LEU A 354 -17.36 -30.60 5.54
CA LEU A 354 -18.72 -30.51 6.10
C LEU A 354 -18.79 -29.75 7.44
N LEU A 355 -17.77 -29.91 8.29
CA LEU A 355 -17.78 -29.38 9.66
C LEU A 355 -17.59 -27.85 9.73
N PRO A 356 -16.62 -27.23 9.04
CA PRO A 356 -16.51 -25.77 8.95
C PRO A 356 -17.76 -25.09 8.35
N ALA A 357 -18.36 -25.71 7.33
CA ALA A 357 -19.59 -25.19 6.71
C ALA A 357 -20.76 -25.13 7.69
N MET A 358 -20.87 -26.15 8.54
CA MET A 358 -21.85 -26.19 9.63
C MET A 358 -21.54 -25.18 10.73
N MET A 359 -20.28 -25.05 11.16
CA MET A 359 -19.91 -24.06 12.18
C MET A 359 -20.25 -22.64 11.72
N PHE A 360 -19.93 -22.32 10.47
CA PHE A 360 -20.26 -21.03 9.87
C PHE A 360 -21.78 -20.82 9.78
N ALA A 361 -22.54 -21.81 9.29
CA ALA A 361 -24.00 -21.73 9.21
C ALA A 361 -24.64 -21.58 10.60
N GLY A 362 -24.12 -22.29 11.61
CA GLY A 362 -24.56 -22.20 13.00
C GLY A 362 -24.31 -20.83 13.60
N GLU A 363 -23.12 -20.24 13.38
CA GLU A 363 -22.80 -18.88 13.84
C GLU A 363 -23.72 -17.82 13.23
N GLN A 364 -23.98 -17.92 11.92
CA GLN A 364 -24.93 -17.02 11.25
C GLN A 364 -26.34 -17.19 11.84
N ALA A 365 -26.81 -18.42 12.02
CA ALA A 365 -28.13 -18.69 12.60
C ALA A 365 -28.25 -18.24 14.06
N ALA A 366 -27.18 -18.36 14.86
CA ALA A 366 -27.11 -17.91 16.24
C ALA A 366 -27.30 -16.38 16.35
N SER A 367 -26.79 -15.62 15.38
CA SER A 367 -26.97 -14.16 15.33
C SER A 367 -28.42 -13.71 15.08
N ASP A 368 -29.26 -14.59 14.52
CA ASP A 368 -30.65 -14.33 14.14
C ASP A 368 -31.69 -14.99 15.06
N VAL A 369 -31.27 -15.56 16.20
CA VAL A 369 -32.13 -16.35 17.10
C VAL A 369 -33.39 -15.59 17.54
N ALA A 370 -33.28 -14.30 17.88
CA ALA A 370 -34.44 -13.50 18.29
C ALA A 370 -35.48 -13.33 17.18
N PHE A 371 -35.01 -13.19 15.93
CA PHE A 371 -35.87 -13.13 14.74
C PHE A 371 -36.51 -14.49 14.47
N LEU A 372 -35.76 -15.58 14.53
CA LEU A 372 -36.27 -16.94 14.32
C LEU A 372 -37.35 -17.31 15.35
N ARG A 373 -37.16 -16.92 16.62
CA ARG A 373 -38.16 -17.13 17.68
C ARG A 373 -39.48 -16.37 17.40
N SER A 374 -39.37 -15.14 16.91
CA SER A 374 -40.54 -14.34 16.47
C SER A 374 -41.26 -14.97 15.28
N VAL A 375 -40.51 -15.47 14.30
CA VAL A 375 -41.07 -16.11 13.10
C VAL A 375 -41.70 -17.47 13.41
N MET A 376 -41.10 -18.27 14.30
CA MET A 376 -41.61 -19.60 14.66
C MET A 376 -42.81 -19.56 15.62
N SER A 377 -42.96 -18.50 16.42
CA SER A 377 -44.12 -18.28 17.30
C SER A 377 -45.33 -17.65 16.59
N ALA A 378 -45.19 -17.20 15.34
CA ALA A 378 -46.22 -16.48 14.58
C ALA A 378 -47.38 -17.35 14.05
N LYS A 379 -47.93 -18.24 14.87
CA LYS A 379 -49.28 -18.81 14.72
C LYS A 379 -50.14 -18.41 15.92
N ALA A 380 -50.65 -17.18 15.92
CA ALA A 380 -51.94 -16.76 16.50
C ALA A 380 -51.94 -15.25 16.85
N SER A 381 -52.09 -14.36 15.87
CA SER A 381 -52.71 -13.04 16.13
C SER A 381 -53.07 -12.36 14.81
N ALA A 382 -54.12 -12.86 14.16
CA ALA A 382 -55.04 -11.94 13.49
C ALA A 382 -55.92 -11.31 14.57
N SER A 383 -56.13 -9.99 14.47
CA SER A 383 -56.96 -9.10 15.31
C SER A 383 -56.32 -8.56 16.60
N ALA A 384 -55.98 -7.26 16.56
CA ALA A 384 -56.50 -6.20 17.43
C ALA A 384 -55.54 -4.99 17.41
N ALA A 385 -56.02 -3.84 16.95
CA ALA A 385 -55.39 -2.55 17.22
C ALA A 385 -55.58 -2.16 18.70
N PRO A 386 -54.76 -1.26 19.25
CA PRO A 386 -55.30 0.10 19.41
C PRO A 386 -54.29 1.27 19.20
N ASP A 387 -54.87 2.35 18.68
CA ASP A 387 -54.56 3.78 18.75
C ASP A 387 -53.26 4.29 19.40
N GLY A 388 -52.51 5.07 18.61
CA GLY A 388 -51.42 5.92 19.09
C GLY A 388 -50.93 6.90 18.02
N SER A 389 -51.70 7.97 17.75
CA SER A 389 -51.36 8.95 16.68
C SER A 389 -50.04 9.71 16.91
N ALA A 390 -49.55 9.81 18.15
CA ALA A 390 -48.24 10.37 18.47
C ALA A 390 -47.09 9.36 18.28
N ALA A 391 -47.33 8.09 18.60
CA ALA A 391 -46.38 7.00 18.34
C ALA A 391 -46.30 6.74 16.82
N GLN A 392 -47.40 6.85 16.09
CA GLN A 392 -47.42 6.73 14.63
C GLN A 392 -46.61 7.83 13.94
N HIS A 393 -46.64 9.08 14.40
CA HIS A 393 -45.79 10.13 13.81
C HIS A 393 -44.30 9.90 14.07
N LEU A 394 -43.90 9.50 15.28
CA LEU A 394 -42.52 9.13 15.61
C LEU A 394 -42.08 7.85 14.91
N GLN A 395 -42.97 6.86 14.79
CA GLN A 395 -42.69 5.57 14.16
C GLN A 395 -42.68 5.68 12.64
N GLN A 396 -43.49 6.55 12.04
CA GLN A 396 -43.48 6.89 10.61
C GLN A 396 -42.26 7.75 10.26
N GLN A 397 -41.89 8.72 11.10
CA GLN A 397 -40.65 9.50 10.93
C GLN A 397 -39.40 8.62 11.14
N GLN A 398 -39.42 7.68 12.10
CA GLN A 398 -38.36 6.70 12.29
C GLN A 398 -38.32 5.65 11.17
N GLN A 399 -39.47 5.25 10.61
CA GLN A 399 -39.57 4.36 9.45
C GLN A 399 -39.10 5.04 8.17
N GLU A 400 -39.39 6.32 7.94
CA GLU A 400 -38.87 7.12 6.83
C GLU A 400 -37.35 7.34 6.95
N ILE A 401 -36.87 7.63 8.16
CA ILE A 401 -35.42 7.72 8.45
C ILE A 401 -34.75 6.36 8.19
N ASN A 402 -35.34 5.24 8.61
CA ASN A 402 -34.78 3.90 8.38
C ASN A 402 -34.84 3.50 6.89
N ALA A 403 -35.96 3.74 6.21
CA ALA A 403 -36.16 3.41 4.81
C ALA A 403 -35.18 4.13 3.88
N TRP A 404 -34.76 5.34 4.26
CA TRP A 404 -33.79 6.10 3.50
C TRP A 404 -32.34 5.56 3.64
N TRP A 405 -31.95 4.98 4.79
CA TRP A 405 -30.65 4.31 4.92
C TRP A 405 -30.62 2.91 4.28
N ASP A 406 -31.76 2.23 4.21
CA ASP A 406 -31.94 0.89 3.63
C ASP A 406 -32.27 0.92 2.12
N ALA A 407 -32.36 2.11 1.50
CA ALA A 407 -32.58 2.25 0.06
C ALA A 407 -31.28 2.03 -0.73
N ASP A 408 -31.27 1.02 -1.60
CA ASP A 408 -30.16 0.65 -2.49
C ASP A 408 -29.94 1.61 -3.68
N GLY A 409 -30.38 2.87 -3.58
CA GLY A 409 -30.28 3.86 -4.67
C GLY A 409 -29.95 5.25 -4.15
N ASP A 410 -28.66 5.54 -3.96
CA ASP A 410 -28.18 6.92 -4.07
C ASP A 410 -28.04 7.19 -5.58
N ASP A 411 -28.89 8.04 -6.16
CA ASP A 411 -28.62 8.58 -7.49
C ASP A 411 -27.33 9.43 -7.42
N ASP A 412 -26.38 9.18 -8.33
CA ASP A 412 -25.04 9.80 -8.31
C ASP A 412 -25.09 11.35 -8.41
N ASP A 413 -26.15 11.89 -9.01
CA ASP A 413 -26.38 13.33 -9.15
C ASP A 413 -26.80 13.99 -7.83
N ASP A 414 -27.70 13.37 -7.05
CA ASP A 414 -28.13 13.88 -5.74
C ASP A 414 -26.99 13.85 -4.73
N ARG A 415 -26.15 12.80 -4.78
CA ARG A 415 -24.96 12.70 -3.94
C ARG A 415 -23.94 13.80 -4.25
N SER A 416 -23.70 14.08 -5.53
CA SER A 416 -22.76 15.13 -5.94
C SER A 416 -23.20 16.50 -5.45
N ALA A 417 -24.50 16.80 -5.50
CA ALA A 417 -25.07 18.03 -4.95
C ALA A 417 -24.87 18.13 -3.42
N CYS A 418 -25.11 17.04 -2.68
CA CYS A 418 -24.90 16.99 -1.23
C CYS A 418 -23.44 17.23 -0.83
N ILE A 419 -22.48 16.66 -1.58
CA ILE A 419 -21.04 16.88 -1.33
C ILE A 419 -20.67 18.34 -1.52
N VAL A 420 -21.17 18.98 -2.59
CA VAL A 420 -20.90 20.40 -2.87
C VAL A 420 -21.45 21.30 -1.76
N ASP A 421 -22.69 21.07 -1.33
CA ASP A 421 -23.30 21.84 -0.23
C ASP A 421 -22.55 21.63 1.09
N ALA A 422 -22.19 20.39 1.41
CA ALA A 422 -21.42 20.07 2.61
C ALA A 422 -20.02 20.70 2.61
N GLU A 423 -19.31 20.72 1.47
CA GLU A 423 -18.01 21.39 1.34
C GLU A 423 -18.14 22.91 1.51
N GLN A 424 -19.17 23.53 0.92
CA GLN A 424 -19.43 24.97 1.09
C GLN A 424 -19.74 25.30 2.55
N ASN A 425 -20.57 24.48 3.22
CA ASN A 425 -20.90 24.66 4.62
C ASN A 425 -19.67 24.47 5.53
N ALA A 426 -18.87 23.44 5.28
CA ALA A 426 -17.63 23.20 6.01
C ALA A 426 -16.65 24.37 5.84
N GLN A 427 -16.58 24.94 4.64
CA GLN A 427 -15.77 26.12 4.38
C GLN A 427 -16.26 27.34 5.16
N GLN A 428 -17.54 27.67 5.12
CA GLN A 428 -18.13 28.77 5.90
C GLN A 428 -17.95 28.59 7.41
N THR A 429 -18.04 27.34 7.89
CA THR A 429 -17.83 27.02 9.31
C THR A 429 -16.38 27.29 9.73
N LEU A 430 -15.41 27.03 8.83
CA LEU A 430 -13.99 27.28 9.06
C LEU A 430 -13.55 28.72 8.73
N GLU A 431 -14.39 29.54 8.09
CA GLU A 431 -14.10 30.96 7.81
C GLU A 431 -14.02 31.81 9.10
N GLY A 432 -14.74 31.42 10.16
CA GLY A 432 -14.68 32.08 11.47
C GLY A 432 -13.45 31.72 12.33
N ASN A 433 -12.79 30.60 12.01
CA ASN A 433 -11.57 30.11 12.67
C ASN A 433 -10.74 29.39 11.58
N PRO A 434 -9.74 30.05 10.95
CA PRO A 434 -9.10 29.56 9.75
C PRO A 434 -8.60 28.12 9.95
N PRO A 435 -8.65 27.25 8.91
CA PRO A 435 -8.28 25.84 9.02
C PRO A 435 -6.91 25.64 9.66
N GLU A 436 -5.94 26.53 9.43
CA GLU A 436 -4.63 26.47 10.09
C GLU A 436 -4.74 26.61 11.62
N GLN A 437 -5.56 27.51 12.14
CA GLN A 437 -5.78 27.71 13.59
C GLN A 437 -6.69 26.62 14.18
N ALA A 438 -7.80 26.32 13.51
CA ALA A 438 -8.70 25.23 13.88
C ALA A 438 -7.98 23.88 13.93
N PHE A 439 -7.18 23.57 12.91
CA PHE A 439 -6.37 22.36 12.86
C PHE A 439 -5.24 22.40 13.88
N ASN A 440 -4.61 23.55 14.15
CA ASN A 440 -3.61 23.65 15.24
C ASN A 440 -4.21 23.39 16.63
N GLU A 441 -5.48 23.77 16.87
CA GLU A 441 -6.22 23.46 18.11
C GLU A 441 -6.65 21.98 18.22
N LEU A 442 -6.90 21.34 17.07
CA LEU A 442 -7.39 19.97 16.97
C LEU A 442 -6.28 18.92 16.80
N SER A 443 -5.14 19.29 16.23
CA SER A 443 -4.03 18.41 15.81
C SER A 443 -3.21 17.85 16.96
N ALA A 444 -3.32 18.41 18.18
CA ALA A 444 -2.76 17.81 19.38
C ALA A 444 -3.24 16.36 19.58
N ALA A 445 -4.39 16.03 19.01
CA ALA A 445 -4.95 14.69 18.98
C ALA A 445 -4.42 13.83 17.81
N VAL A 446 -4.56 14.24 16.54
CA VAL A 446 -4.47 13.39 15.31
C VAL A 446 -3.29 12.41 15.28
N PHE A 447 -2.11 12.80 15.73
CA PHE A 447 -0.91 12.04 15.46
C PHE A 447 -0.61 10.93 16.48
N ASP A 448 -1.60 10.47 17.24
CA ASP A 448 -1.44 9.62 18.43
C ASP A 448 -0.95 8.18 18.15
N ASN A 449 -0.70 7.76 16.91
CA ASN A 449 -0.18 6.40 16.65
C ASN A 449 0.62 6.29 15.34
N HIS A 450 1.95 6.50 15.35
CA HIS A 450 2.89 5.98 14.32
C HIS A 450 4.14 5.29 14.89
N HIS A 451 4.35 4.08 14.35
CA HIS A 451 5.51 3.19 14.33
C HIS A 451 6.26 2.91 15.64
N PRO A 452 6.48 1.62 16.00
CA PRO A 452 7.39 1.21 17.08
C PRO A 452 8.85 1.68 16.92
N ASN A 453 9.19 2.25 15.75
CA ASN A 453 10.51 2.79 15.42
C ASN A 453 10.59 4.33 15.34
N SER A 454 9.51 5.08 15.64
CA SER A 454 9.64 6.53 15.75
C SER A 454 10.51 6.85 16.99
N ARG A 455 11.71 7.37 16.72
CA ARG A 455 12.72 7.69 17.74
C ARG A 455 12.23 8.87 18.60
N GLY A 456 11.36 8.59 19.56
CA GLY A 456 11.05 9.46 20.70
C GLY A 456 10.51 10.85 20.37
N GLY A 457 9.29 10.94 19.86
CA GLY A 457 8.54 12.21 19.81
C GLY A 457 8.86 13.14 18.64
N VAL A 458 9.91 12.88 17.85
CA VAL A 458 10.21 13.61 16.61
C VAL A 458 9.32 13.08 15.48
N LEU A 459 8.65 13.99 14.78
CA LEU A 459 7.78 13.68 13.63
C LEU A 459 8.60 13.51 12.36
N GLU A 460 8.29 12.45 11.61
CA GLU A 460 8.66 12.33 10.20
C GLU A 460 7.56 12.96 9.34
N LEU A 461 7.93 13.84 8.42
CA LEU A 461 6.98 14.56 7.57
C LEU A 461 6.73 13.80 6.27
N THR A 462 5.49 13.41 6.04
CA THR A 462 5.08 12.69 4.83
C THR A 462 4.14 13.56 3.97
N ILE A 463 4.49 13.74 2.71
CA ILE A 463 3.69 14.47 1.70
C ILE A 463 3.09 13.44 0.74
N GLY A 464 1.76 13.35 0.69
CA GLY A 464 1.04 12.49 -0.25
C GLY A 464 0.66 13.23 -1.53
N LEU A 465 1.03 12.71 -2.70
CA LEU A 465 0.66 13.28 -4.00
C LEU A 465 -0.64 12.65 -4.49
N ILE A 466 -1.61 13.50 -4.87
CA ILE A 466 -2.91 13.09 -5.43
C ILE A 466 -3.21 13.84 -6.72
N GLY A 467 -4.11 13.28 -7.54
CA GLY A 467 -4.53 13.86 -8.81
C GLY A 467 -4.70 12.85 -9.94
N LYS A 468 -5.30 13.30 -11.05
CA LYS A 468 -5.59 12.46 -12.22
C LYS A 468 -4.32 11.87 -12.87
N PRO A 469 -4.45 10.76 -13.61
CA PRO A 469 -3.43 10.35 -14.57
C PRO A 469 -3.05 11.54 -15.47
N SER A 470 -1.78 11.63 -15.88
CA SER A 470 -1.27 12.68 -16.79
C SER A 470 -1.27 14.13 -16.28
N ALA A 471 -1.74 14.40 -15.05
CA ALA A 471 -1.60 15.72 -14.41
C ALA A 471 -0.13 16.07 -14.08
N GLY A 472 0.75 15.06 -14.07
CA GLY A 472 2.20 15.20 -13.83
C GLY A 472 2.66 14.89 -12.41
N LYS A 473 1.90 14.08 -11.66
CA LYS A 473 2.27 13.59 -10.30
C LYS A 473 3.64 12.93 -10.26
N SER A 474 3.88 11.91 -11.07
CA SER A 474 5.16 11.20 -11.09
C SER A 474 6.30 12.08 -11.61
N THR A 475 6.00 13.09 -12.45
CA THR A 475 6.99 14.12 -12.82
C THR A 475 7.33 15.02 -11.64
N PHE A 476 6.34 15.42 -10.84
CA PHE A 476 6.57 16.16 -9.60
C PHE A 476 7.36 15.33 -8.60
N PHE A 477 6.99 14.06 -8.40
CA PHE A 477 7.74 13.09 -7.58
C PHE A 477 9.22 13.10 -7.97
N ASN A 478 9.54 12.84 -9.23
CA ASN A 478 10.93 12.84 -9.73
C ASN A 478 11.63 14.21 -9.61
N ALA A 479 10.89 15.32 -9.57
CA ALA A 479 11.46 16.65 -9.39
C ALA A 479 11.84 16.94 -7.93
N VAL A 480 11.20 16.25 -6.98
CA VAL A 480 11.44 16.44 -5.54
C VAL A 480 12.28 15.31 -4.92
N THR A 481 12.34 14.16 -5.60
CA THR A 481 13.20 13.01 -5.27
C THR A 481 14.40 12.99 -6.23
N ASP A 482 15.55 13.49 -5.80
CA ASP A 482 16.79 13.48 -6.58
C ASP A 482 17.74 12.40 -6.02
N PRO A 483 18.29 11.46 -6.82
CA PRO A 483 19.19 10.40 -6.33
C PRO A 483 20.39 10.90 -5.50
N ASP A 484 20.95 12.07 -5.81
CA ASP A 484 22.06 12.66 -5.03
C ASP A 484 21.58 13.14 -3.64
N SER A 485 20.34 13.63 -3.58
CA SER A 485 19.64 14.03 -2.34
C SER A 485 19.14 12.82 -1.55
N GLU A 486 18.73 11.78 -2.25
CA GLU A 486 18.29 10.49 -1.73
C GLU A 486 19.38 9.86 -0.88
N SER A 487 20.66 9.89 -1.30
CA SER A 487 21.79 9.38 -0.49
C SER A 487 21.99 10.07 0.87
N LYS A 488 21.53 11.32 1.05
CA LYS A 488 21.63 12.08 2.30
C LYS A 488 20.34 12.03 3.12
N ALA A 489 19.17 12.05 2.47
CA ALA A 489 17.87 11.97 3.11
C ALA A 489 17.50 10.51 3.49
N ALA A 490 17.87 9.52 2.67
CA ALA A 490 17.63 8.09 2.90
C ALA A 490 18.53 7.47 3.99
N LYS A 491 19.68 8.08 4.31
CA LYS A 491 20.50 7.64 5.46
C LYS A 491 19.81 7.83 6.82
N VAL A 492 18.75 8.63 6.87
CA VAL A 492 18.03 9.00 8.11
C VAL A 492 16.62 8.42 8.16
N ALA A 493 15.97 8.23 7.02
CA ALA A 493 14.67 7.58 6.92
C ALA A 493 14.81 6.04 6.89
N ALA A 494 14.20 5.35 7.86
CA ALA A 494 14.16 3.89 7.88
C ALA A 494 13.03 3.42 6.95
N PHE A 495 13.37 2.95 5.75
CA PHE A 495 12.39 2.41 4.81
C PHE A 495 11.98 0.99 5.18
N PRO A 496 10.70 0.72 5.50
CA PRO A 496 10.17 -0.63 5.57
C PRO A 496 9.88 -1.13 4.14
N PHE A 497 10.20 -2.39 3.86
CA PHE A 497 9.89 -3.02 2.57
C PHE A 497 8.49 -3.60 2.62
N THR A 498 7.56 -3.16 1.75
CA THR A 498 6.38 -3.99 1.46
C THR A 498 5.96 -3.94 -0.01
N THR A 499 5.03 -4.83 -0.33
CA THR A 499 4.77 -5.43 -1.64
C THR A 499 3.57 -4.77 -2.33
N ILE A 500 3.91 -3.92 -3.32
CA ILE A 500 3.04 -3.00 -4.10
C ILE A 500 2.58 -1.78 -3.31
N GLU A 501 3.53 -0.92 -2.96
CA GLU A 501 3.28 0.38 -2.34
C GLU A 501 3.32 1.54 -3.36
N PRO A 502 2.72 2.71 -3.02
CA PRO A 502 2.94 3.98 -3.73
C PRO A 502 4.43 4.23 -3.97
N ASN A 503 4.82 5.01 -4.99
CA ASN A 503 6.25 5.34 -5.11
C ASN A 503 6.61 6.21 -3.90
N VAL A 504 7.40 5.68 -2.98
CA VAL A 504 7.89 6.39 -1.80
C VAL A 504 9.33 6.82 -2.07
N GLY A 505 9.63 8.09 -1.88
CA GLY A 505 10.98 8.63 -2.04
C GLY A 505 11.30 9.66 -0.98
N ALA A 506 12.57 9.79 -0.62
CA ALA A 506 13.03 10.84 0.28
C ALA A 506 13.42 12.10 -0.50
N GLY A 507 13.00 13.26 -0.01
CA GLY A 507 13.31 14.56 -0.57
C GLY A 507 13.68 15.58 0.50
N PHE A 508 13.91 16.82 0.07
CA PHE A 508 14.02 17.96 0.98
C PHE A 508 12.88 18.94 0.74
N GLY A 509 12.15 19.25 1.79
CA GLY A 509 11.21 20.35 1.81
C GLY A 509 11.82 21.60 2.44
N ALA A 510 11.30 22.76 2.05
CA ALA A 510 11.70 24.04 2.63
C ALA A 510 10.90 24.32 3.90
N VAL A 511 11.60 24.51 5.02
CA VAL A 511 10.99 24.93 6.29
C VAL A 511 11.60 26.23 6.79
N PHE A 512 10.93 26.86 7.76
CA PHE A 512 11.37 28.12 8.35
C PHE A 512 12.82 28.05 8.86
N CYS A 513 13.60 29.10 8.57
CA CYS A 513 14.91 29.33 9.19
C CYS A 513 14.81 30.49 10.18
N PRO A 514 15.22 30.33 11.44
CA PRO A 514 15.30 31.46 12.37
C PRO A 514 16.18 32.60 11.84
N CYS A 515 17.18 32.27 11.02
CA CYS A 515 18.01 33.25 10.32
C CYS A 515 17.21 34.23 9.46
N GLY A 516 16.05 33.85 8.92
CA GLY A 516 15.25 34.76 8.08
C GLY A 516 14.70 35.98 8.81
N ILE A 517 14.56 35.91 10.15
CA ILE A 517 14.02 37.01 10.97
C ILE A 517 14.97 37.48 12.08
N LEU A 518 15.93 36.64 12.49
CA LEU A 518 16.87 36.94 13.58
C LEU A 518 18.26 37.35 13.09
N SER A 519 18.55 37.24 11.79
CA SER A 519 19.90 37.49 11.30
C SER A 519 20.30 38.96 11.46
N THR A 520 21.41 39.17 12.17
CA THR A 520 22.19 40.41 12.22
C THR A 520 23.47 40.31 11.37
N SER A 521 23.75 39.15 10.78
CA SER A 521 24.94 38.83 9.99
C SER A 521 24.62 38.67 8.50
N SER A 522 25.61 38.96 7.64
CA SER A 522 25.49 38.86 6.17
C SER A 522 25.53 37.43 5.62
N SER A 523 25.93 36.43 6.42
CA SER A 523 26.01 35.02 6.03
C SER A 523 24.91 34.16 6.66
N PRO A 524 24.41 33.13 5.95
CA PRO A 524 23.42 32.19 6.48
C PRO A 524 23.97 31.32 7.62
N CYS A 525 23.08 30.74 8.43
CA CYS A 525 23.47 29.88 9.55
C CYS A 525 24.07 28.54 9.09
N ASP A 526 24.51 27.72 10.03
CA ASP A 526 25.16 26.42 9.80
C ASP A 526 24.17 25.24 9.66
N ALA A 527 22.99 25.48 9.08
CA ALA A 527 21.94 24.48 8.94
C ALA A 527 22.44 23.16 8.32
N MET A 528 22.17 22.02 8.97
CA MET A 528 22.72 20.70 8.62
C MET A 528 22.58 20.31 7.14
N TYR A 529 21.41 20.58 6.53
CA TYR A 529 21.14 20.26 5.13
C TYR A 529 21.23 21.47 4.19
N GLY A 530 21.74 22.59 4.69
CA GLY A 530 21.83 23.84 3.96
C GLY A 530 20.48 24.55 3.78
N HIS A 531 20.47 25.47 2.81
CA HIS A 531 19.36 26.39 2.58
C HIS A 531 18.77 26.23 1.17
N VAL A 532 17.57 26.76 1.01
CA VAL A 532 16.85 26.83 -0.25
C VAL A 532 16.09 28.16 -0.31
N PRO A 533 16.21 28.94 -1.38
CA PRO A 533 15.39 30.13 -1.55
C PRO A 533 13.96 29.72 -1.94
N VAL A 534 12.96 30.33 -1.29
CA VAL A 534 11.54 30.15 -1.62
C VAL A 534 10.85 31.50 -1.55
N GLY A 535 10.29 31.96 -2.68
CA GLY A 535 9.58 33.25 -2.73
C GLY A 535 10.40 34.45 -2.25
N GLY A 536 11.73 34.42 -2.44
CA GLY A 536 12.66 35.46 -1.99
C GLY A 536 13.11 35.37 -0.52
N ALA A 537 12.53 34.45 0.27
CA ALA A 537 12.98 34.14 1.61
C ALA A 537 13.99 32.98 1.61
N LEU A 538 15.00 33.04 2.48
CA LEU A 538 15.94 31.95 2.66
C LEU A 538 15.39 30.96 3.69
N CYS A 539 14.93 29.81 3.20
CA CYS A 539 14.45 28.70 4.02
C CYS A 539 15.57 27.68 4.24
N ARG A 540 15.42 26.81 5.25
CA ARG A 540 16.33 25.68 5.45
C ARG A 540 15.75 24.42 4.84
N ARG A 541 16.61 23.52 4.38
CA ARG A 541 16.20 22.21 3.86
C ARG A 541 15.93 21.26 5.03
N HIS A 542 14.81 20.55 4.99
CA HIS A 542 14.45 19.52 5.95
C HIS A 542 14.06 18.23 5.23
N PRO A 543 14.54 17.05 5.66
CA PRO A 543 14.15 15.77 5.07
C PRO A 543 12.63 15.56 5.14
N VAL A 544 12.05 15.09 4.05
CA VAL A 544 10.63 14.72 3.96
C VAL A 544 10.47 13.43 3.18
N ILE A 545 9.42 12.67 3.48
CA ILE A 545 8.99 11.52 2.71
C ILE A 545 7.93 11.99 1.71
N ILE A 546 8.11 11.64 0.45
CA ILE A 546 7.16 11.91 -0.63
C ILE A 546 6.53 10.58 -1.03
N LYS A 547 5.20 10.53 -1.11
CA LYS A 547 4.44 9.37 -1.57
C LYS A 547 3.65 9.72 -2.82
N ASP A 548 3.99 9.13 -3.96
CA ASP A 548 3.19 9.18 -5.18
C ASP A 548 2.13 8.07 -5.13
N VAL A 549 0.93 8.44 -4.68
CA VAL A 549 -0.22 7.53 -4.72
C VAL A 549 -0.68 7.41 -6.16
N ALA A 550 -0.88 6.16 -6.62
CA ALA A 550 -1.30 5.89 -7.99
C ALA A 550 -2.50 6.78 -8.36
N GLY A 551 -2.49 7.30 -9.59
CA GLY A 551 -3.49 8.27 -10.04
C GLY A 551 -4.90 7.79 -9.75
N LEU A 552 -5.62 8.55 -8.91
CA LEU A 552 -7.02 8.30 -8.62
C LEU A 552 -7.77 8.22 -9.96
N VAL A 553 -8.68 7.25 -10.08
CA VAL A 553 -9.56 7.08 -11.24
C VAL A 553 -10.98 7.30 -10.76
N GLN A 554 -11.85 7.85 -11.62
CA GLN A 554 -13.23 8.13 -11.27
C GLN A 554 -13.97 6.87 -10.78
N GLY A 555 -14.62 6.97 -9.63
CA GLY A 555 -15.31 5.86 -8.96
C GLY A 555 -14.37 4.93 -8.18
N ALA A 556 -13.18 5.37 -7.79
CA ALA A 556 -12.25 4.58 -6.98
C ALA A 556 -12.87 4.19 -5.62
N TYR A 557 -13.68 5.09 -5.04
CA TYR A 557 -14.41 4.82 -3.79
C TYR A 557 -15.43 3.67 -3.91
N LYS A 558 -15.98 3.41 -5.11
CA LYS A 558 -16.93 2.32 -5.37
C LYS A 558 -16.24 0.95 -5.51
N GLY A 559 -14.94 0.85 -5.22
CA GLY A 559 -14.17 -0.38 -5.41
C GLY A 559 -13.87 -0.74 -6.87
N LYS A 560 -14.06 0.20 -7.82
CA LYS A 560 -13.59 -0.01 -9.20
C LYS A 560 -12.05 -0.02 -9.21
N GLY A 561 -11.46 -1.18 -9.47
CA GLY A 561 -9.99 -1.37 -9.45
C GLY A 561 -9.43 -1.46 -8.03
N LYS A 562 -8.16 -1.08 -7.82
CA LYS A 562 -7.48 -1.08 -6.50
C LYS A 562 -7.85 0.13 -5.60
N GLY A 563 -8.96 0.83 -5.88
CA GLY A 563 -9.29 2.17 -5.38
C GLY A 563 -9.27 2.34 -3.85
N ASN A 564 -9.86 1.42 -3.09
CA ASN A 564 -9.86 1.48 -1.62
C ASN A 564 -8.47 1.23 -1.01
N GLN A 565 -7.60 0.47 -1.69
CA GLN A 565 -6.23 0.25 -1.23
C GLN A 565 -5.38 1.51 -1.41
N PHE A 566 -5.53 2.24 -2.52
CA PHE A 566 -4.81 3.49 -2.77
C PHE A 566 -5.19 4.63 -1.82
N LEU A 567 -6.46 4.71 -1.42
CA LEU A 567 -6.88 5.75 -0.49
C LEU A 567 -6.36 5.49 0.93
N ASN A 568 -6.17 4.22 1.31
CA ASN A 568 -5.49 3.88 2.57
C ASN A 568 -4.04 4.37 2.61
N ASP A 569 -3.36 4.45 1.46
CA ASP A 569 -1.99 4.99 1.37
C ASP A 569 -1.93 6.50 1.70
N LEU A 570 -3.06 7.21 1.63
CA LEU A 570 -3.15 8.62 2.03
C LEU A 570 -3.27 8.80 3.54
N CYS A 571 -3.65 7.76 4.28
CA CYS A 571 -3.90 7.85 5.72
C CYS A 571 -2.68 8.30 6.51
N ASP A 572 -1.46 8.14 6.01
CA ASP A 572 -0.25 8.53 6.74
C ASP A 572 0.43 9.79 6.23
N ALA A 573 -0.14 10.40 5.21
CA ALA A 573 0.28 11.71 4.78
C ALA A 573 -0.04 12.75 5.87
N SER A 574 0.95 13.58 6.18
CA SER A 574 0.81 14.77 7.03
C SER A 574 0.10 15.90 6.29
N VAL A 575 0.28 15.96 4.96
CA VAL A 575 -0.32 16.93 4.05
C VAL A 575 -0.45 16.31 2.66
N LEU A 576 -1.47 16.72 1.91
CA LEU A 576 -1.67 16.29 0.54
C LEU A 576 -1.28 17.41 -0.44
N VAL A 577 -0.60 17.02 -1.52
CA VAL A 577 -0.36 17.89 -2.68
C VAL A 577 -1.21 17.37 -3.83
N HIS A 578 -2.24 18.12 -4.17
CA HIS A 578 -3.07 17.84 -5.33
C HIS A 578 -2.43 18.43 -6.58
N VAL A 579 -1.81 17.57 -7.38
CA VAL A 579 -1.26 17.95 -8.68
C VAL A 579 -2.37 17.98 -9.72
N VAL A 580 -2.61 19.15 -10.32
CA VAL A 580 -3.60 19.37 -11.38
C VAL A 580 -2.96 19.95 -12.62
N ASP A 581 -3.58 19.73 -13.77
CA ASP A 581 -3.19 20.40 -15.01
C ASP A 581 -3.73 21.85 -15.01
N GLY A 582 -2.87 22.81 -14.68
CA GLY A 582 -3.21 24.23 -14.71
C GLY A 582 -3.30 24.82 -16.12
N ALA A 583 -2.78 24.12 -17.13
CA ALA A 583 -2.89 24.54 -18.53
C ALA A 583 -4.21 24.11 -19.18
N GLY A 584 -4.98 23.21 -18.55
CA GLY A 584 -6.18 22.62 -19.14
C GLY A 584 -5.87 21.83 -20.40
N ALA A 585 -4.70 21.17 -20.44
CA ALA A 585 -4.21 20.39 -21.57
C ALA A 585 -4.47 18.88 -21.39
N THR A 586 -5.34 18.50 -20.46
CA THR A 586 -5.78 17.13 -20.19
C THR A 586 -7.30 17.09 -20.09
N ASN A 587 -7.94 16.13 -20.75
CA ASN A 587 -9.38 15.90 -20.70
C ASN A 587 -9.78 15.09 -19.44
N ALA A 588 -11.09 14.93 -19.23
CA ALA A 588 -11.65 14.25 -18.06
C ALA A 588 -11.14 12.81 -17.86
N ASP A 589 -10.80 12.11 -18.95
CA ASP A 589 -10.26 10.74 -19.01
C ASP A 589 -8.75 10.64 -18.75
N GLY A 590 -8.05 11.76 -18.61
CA GLY A 590 -6.59 11.80 -18.46
C GLY A 590 -5.81 11.81 -19.79
N SER A 591 -6.49 11.97 -20.93
CA SER A 591 -5.89 12.07 -22.26
C SER A 591 -5.47 13.50 -22.59
N ALA A 592 -4.41 13.67 -23.38
CA ALA A 592 -3.93 15.00 -23.80
C ALA A 592 -4.94 15.71 -24.72
N CYS A 593 -5.14 17.01 -24.50
CA CYS A 593 -5.99 17.87 -25.31
C CYS A 593 -5.34 19.24 -25.56
N PRO A 594 -5.86 20.05 -26.50
CA PRO A 594 -5.39 21.41 -26.67
C PRO A 594 -5.47 22.21 -25.34
N PRO A 595 -4.48 23.05 -25.01
CA PRO A 595 -4.49 23.82 -23.77
C PRO A 595 -5.73 24.71 -23.63
N GLY A 596 -6.33 24.73 -22.44
CA GLY A 596 -7.54 25.47 -22.12
C GLY A 596 -8.85 24.76 -22.46
N THR A 597 -8.79 23.53 -22.96
CA THR A 597 -10.00 22.72 -23.26
C THR A 597 -10.47 21.94 -22.03
N GLY A 598 -9.52 21.42 -21.23
CA GLY A 598 -9.81 20.73 -19.97
C GLY A 598 -10.12 21.70 -18.83
N SER A 599 -10.95 21.26 -17.88
CA SER A 599 -11.35 22.06 -16.71
C SER A 599 -10.55 21.70 -15.47
N THR A 600 -9.65 22.60 -15.06
CA THR A 600 -8.89 22.46 -13.79
C THR A 600 -9.83 22.48 -12.57
N CYS A 601 -10.94 23.23 -12.64
CA CYS A 601 -11.91 23.31 -11.55
C CYS A 601 -12.63 21.97 -11.34
N ASP A 602 -12.97 21.28 -12.42
CA ASP A 602 -13.67 19.99 -12.35
C ASP A 602 -12.72 18.91 -11.80
N ASP A 603 -11.43 18.97 -12.14
CA ASP A 603 -10.41 18.07 -11.60
C ASP A 603 -10.30 18.18 -10.07
N ILE A 604 -10.25 19.41 -9.54
CA ILE A 604 -10.18 19.68 -8.10
C ILE A 604 -11.45 19.17 -7.40
N THR A 605 -12.62 19.52 -7.96
CA THR A 605 -13.92 19.12 -7.41
C THR A 605 -14.05 17.60 -7.36
N TRP A 606 -13.61 16.94 -8.43
CA TRP A 606 -13.67 15.49 -8.55
C TRP A 606 -12.78 14.77 -7.52
N VAL A 607 -11.50 15.15 -7.36
CA VAL A 607 -10.62 14.51 -6.36
C VAL A 607 -11.18 14.66 -4.94
N ARG A 608 -11.72 15.85 -4.63
CA ARG A 608 -12.36 16.11 -3.33
C ARG A 608 -13.55 15.19 -3.11
N ALA A 609 -14.42 15.07 -4.12
CA ALA A 609 -15.58 14.20 -4.07
C ALA A 609 -15.22 12.72 -3.90
N GLU A 610 -14.11 12.26 -4.49
CA GLU A 610 -13.61 10.88 -4.30
C GLU A 610 -13.15 10.63 -2.86
N VAL A 611 -12.31 11.52 -2.30
CA VAL A 611 -11.82 11.39 -0.92
C VAL A 611 -12.97 11.48 0.09
N HIS A 612 -13.90 12.40 -0.14
CA HIS A 612 -15.12 12.52 0.66
C HIS A 612 -15.94 11.22 0.59
N SER A 613 -16.21 10.75 -0.62
CA SER A 613 -17.04 9.57 -0.86
C SER A 613 -16.51 8.32 -0.18
N TRP A 614 -15.19 8.13 -0.19
CA TRP A 614 -14.54 7.00 0.48
C TRP A 614 -14.78 6.96 1.99
N ILE A 615 -14.66 8.11 2.67
CA ILE A 615 -14.90 8.18 4.11
C ILE A 615 -16.40 8.06 4.40
N TYR A 616 -17.23 8.72 3.58
CA TYR A 616 -18.68 8.65 3.70
C TYR A 616 -19.20 7.22 3.58
N ASP A 617 -18.78 6.46 2.56
CA ASP A 617 -19.26 5.10 2.34
C ASP A 617 -18.82 4.13 3.44
N ASN A 618 -17.60 4.30 3.95
CA ASN A 618 -17.12 3.51 5.09
C ASN A 618 -17.93 3.75 6.37
N LEU A 619 -18.35 5.00 6.61
CA LEU A 619 -19.23 5.34 7.73
C LEU A 619 -20.66 4.86 7.48
N ARG A 620 -21.20 5.08 6.27
CA ARG A 620 -22.54 4.67 5.85
C ARG A 620 -22.74 3.17 6.02
N ALA A 621 -21.78 2.36 5.59
CA ALA A 621 -21.83 0.89 5.71
C ALA A 621 -21.97 0.41 7.17
N LYS A 622 -21.49 1.19 8.15
CA LYS A 622 -21.55 0.86 9.58
C LYS A 622 -22.56 1.71 10.34
N TRP A 623 -23.32 2.57 9.66
CA TRP A 623 -24.13 3.61 10.28
C TRP A 623 -25.21 3.06 11.20
N GLY A 624 -25.89 1.98 10.81
CA GLY A 624 -26.90 1.34 11.67
C GLY A 624 -26.37 0.92 13.04
N GLY A 625 -25.10 0.50 13.12
CA GLY A 625 -24.43 0.19 14.39
C GLY A 625 -24.02 1.44 15.17
N ILE A 626 -23.52 2.46 14.48
CA ILE A 626 -23.13 3.76 15.07
C ILE A 626 -24.35 4.46 15.67
N ARG A 627 -25.50 4.41 14.99
CA ARG A 627 -26.74 5.05 15.44
C ARG A 627 -27.28 4.45 16.74
N ARG A 628 -27.12 3.14 16.92
CA ARG A 628 -27.51 2.44 18.17
C ARG A 628 -26.53 2.70 19.31
N LYS A 629 -25.27 3.02 18.98
CA LYS A 629 -24.17 3.22 19.92
C LYS A 629 -23.31 4.42 19.45
N PRO A 630 -23.80 5.67 19.63
CA PRO A 630 -23.15 6.88 19.12
C PRO A 630 -21.69 7.02 19.56
N GLU A 631 -21.32 6.48 20.72
CA GLU A 631 -19.96 6.45 21.24
C GLU A 631 -18.95 5.77 20.29
N LYS A 632 -19.42 4.85 19.41
CA LYS A 632 -18.58 4.16 18.43
C LYS A 632 -18.09 5.06 17.30
N LEU A 633 -18.74 6.20 17.04
CA LEU A 633 -18.38 7.10 15.93
C LEU A 633 -16.89 7.45 15.94
N ARG A 634 -16.35 7.78 17.12
CA ARG A 634 -14.93 8.15 17.31
C ARG A 634 -13.97 7.06 16.85
N THR A 635 -14.32 5.81 17.15
CA THR A 635 -13.46 4.66 16.82
C THR A 635 -13.43 4.37 15.32
N MET A 636 -14.44 4.80 14.56
CA MET A 636 -14.48 4.59 13.11
C MET A 636 -13.36 5.32 12.38
N PHE A 637 -12.81 6.39 12.97
CA PHE A 637 -11.76 7.19 12.34
C PHE A 637 -10.33 6.72 12.65
N THR A 638 -10.18 5.74 13.55
CA THR A 638 -8.87 5.18 13.94
C THR A 638 -8.08 4.60 12.77
N GLY A 639 -8.77 3.99 11.80
CA GLY A 639 -8.16 3.47 10.57
C GLY A 639 -7.54 4.54 9.68
N TYR A 640 -7.97 5.80 9.81
CA TYR A 640 -7.39 6.96 9.12
C TYR A 640 -6.30 7.66 9.93
N ARG A 641 -5.79 6.97 10.97
CA ARG A 641 -4.76 7.50 11.87
C ARG A 641 -5.25 8.79 12.55
N SER A 642 -6.53 8.81 12.94
CA SER A 642 -7.18 9.89 13.69
C SER A 642 -7.73 9.34 15.00
N PRO A 643 -7.29 9.86 16.16
CA PRO A 643 -7.75 9.40 17.46
C PRO A 643 -9.05 10.09 17.87
N PRO A 644 -9.72 9.55 18.89
CA PRO A 644 -11.01 10.06 19.36
C PRO A 644 -11.04 11.56 19.65
N SER A 645 -9.98 12.09 20.26
CA SER A 645 -9.88 13.51 20.63
C SER A 645 -9.85 14.46 19.42
N PHE A 646 -9.41 13.98 18.25
CA PHE A 646 -9.49 14.77 17.02
C PHE A 646 -10.94 14.82 16.53
N VAL A 647 -11.61 13.66 16.52
CA VAL A 647 -13.01 13.55 16.11
C VAL A 647 -13.91 14.39 17.02
N ASP A 648 -13.68 14.37 18.34
CA ASP A 648 -14.37 15.25 19.29
C ASP A 648 -14.25 16.72 18.92
N GLY A 649 -13.09 17.10 18.41
CA GLY A 649 -12.88 18.45 18.01
C GLY A 649 -13.47 18.79 16.63
N VAL A 650 -13.59 17.84 15.70
CA VAL A 650 -14.44 18.00 14.50
C VAL A 650 -15.91 18.15 14.91
N LEU A 651 -16.38 17.35 15.87
CA LEU A 651 -17.75 17.41 16.39
C LEU A 651 -18.06 18.77 17.04
N ARG A 652 -17.07 19.42 17.68
CA ARG A 652 -17.22 20.80 18.17
C ARG A 652 -17.59 21.80 17.06
N TYR A 653 -17.05 21.63 15.86
CA TYR A 653 -17.43 22.46 14.69
C TYR A 653 -18.85 22.15 14.18
N MET A 654 -19.42 21.00 14.54
CA MET A 654 -20.82 20.67 14.29
C MET A 654 -21.75 21.16 15.41
N GLY A 655 -21.22 21.79 16.46
CA GLY A 655 -21.98 22.22 17.64
C GLY A 655 -22.19 21.13 18.69
N ILE A 656 -21.46 20.01 18.61
CA ILE A 656 -21.50 18.94 19.61
C ILE A 656 -20.30 19.10 20.54
N THR A 657 -20.58 19.41 21.80
CA THR A 657 -19.57 19.72 22.83
C THR A 657 -19.55 18.72 23.98
N SER A 658 -20.59 17.89 24.11
CA SER A 658 -20.72 16.90 25.17
C SER A 658 -21.21 15.54 24.69
N GLU A 659 -20.96 14.50 25.48
CA GLU A 659 -21.45 13.14 25.20
C GLU A 659 -22.98 13.09 25.14
N ALA A 660 -23.66 13.84 26.01
CA ALA A 660 -25.12 13.89 26.03
C ALA A 660 -25.71 14.48 24.74
N GLU A 661 -25.06 15.50 24.17
CA GLU A 661 -25.44 16.06 22.87
C GLU A 661 -25.21 15.07 21.74
N LEU A 662 -24.07 14.36 21.74
CA LEU A 662 -23.79 13.33 20.73
C LEU A 662 -24.84 12.21 20.78
N MET A 663 -25.16 11.71 21.98
CA MET A 663 -26.12 10.63 22.19
C MET A 663 -27.55 11.02 21.79
N SER A 664 -27.91 12.30 21.89
CA SER A 664 -29.25 12.79 21.54
C SER A 664 -29.38 13.17 20.07
N GLN A 665 -28.35 13.77 19.47
CA GLN A 665 -28.41 14.31 18.10
C GLN A 665 -28.04 13.28 17.03
N LEU A 666 -27.02 12.43 17.26
CA LEU A 666 -26.56 11.48 16.24
C LEU A 666 -27.67 10.52 15.76
N PRO A 667 -28.55 9.98 16.63
CA PRO A 667 -29.60 9.06 16.19
C PRO A 667 -30.60 9.64 15.18
N VAL A 668 -30.74 10.97 15.12
CA VAL A 668 -31.67 11.67 14.23
C VAL A 668 -31.00 12.28 13.00
N TRP A 669 -29.67 12.14 12.86
CA TRP A 669 -28.93 12.64 11.71
C TRP A 669 -29.37 11.97 10.40
N ARG A 670 -29.38 12.77 9.33
CA ARG A 670 -29.65 12.38 7.94
C ARG A 670 -28.38 12.55 7.11
N GLN A 671 -28.47 12.34 5.79
CA GLN A 671 -27.34 12.46 4.85
C GLN A 671 -26.65 13.82 4.89
N PRO A 672 -27.35 14.96 4.96
CA PRO A 672 -26.70 16.25 5.04
C PRO A 672 -25.77 16.38 6.26
N GLU A 673 -26.20 15.91 7.44
CA GLU A 673 -25.36 15.95 8.64
C GLU A 673 -24.13 15.03 8.53
N LEU A 674 -24.30 13.84 7.95
CA LEU A 674 -23.18 12.93 7.73
C LEU A 674 -22.19 13.48 6.69
N HIS A 675 -22.66 14.03 5.56
CA HIS A 675 -21.79 14.70 4.59
C HIS A 675 -21.07 15.90 5.22
N ARG A 676 -21.76 16.68 6.07
CA ARG A 676 -21.15 17.80 6.79
C ARG A 676 -20.02 17.34 7.73
N LEU A 677 -20.24 16.26 8.49
CA LEU A 677 -19.20 15.65 9.32
C LEU A 677 -17.98 15.26 8.47
N VAL A 678 -18.22 14.56 7.36
CA VAL A 678 -17.14 14.07 6.48
C VAL A 678 -16.38 15.22 5.82
N ALA A 679 -17.08 16.25 5.32
CA ALA A 679 -16.44 17.43 4.73
C ALA A 679 -15.55 18.16 5.74
N LEU A 680 -16.04 18.42 6.95
CA LEU A 680 -15.24 19.02 8.03
C LEU A 680 -14.03 18.14 8.38
N TYR A 681 -14.25 16.83 8.54
CA TYR A 681 -13.20 15.88 8.84
C TYR A 681 -12.11 15.85 7.76
N VAL A 682 -12.46 15.78 6.47
CA VAL A 682 -11.50 15.75 5.36
C VAL A 682 -10.68 17.03 5.32
N ARG A 683 -11.32 18.21 5.41
CA ARG A 683 -10.63 19.50 5.36
C ARG A 683 -9.64 19.69 6.51
N LEU A 684 -10.00 19.21 7.70
CA LEU A 684 -9.14 19.28 8.87
C LEU A 684 -8.04 18.21 8.79
N ARG A 685 -8.36 16.96 8.50
CA ARG A 685 -7.41 15.84 8.54
C ARG A 685 -6.42 15.83 7.39
N PHE A 686 -6.87 16.21 6.21
CA PHE A 686 -6.11 16.15 4.97
C PHE A 686 -6.01 17.56 4.38
N PRO A 687 -5.16 18.44 4.97
CA PRO A 687 -4.90 19.73 4.35
C PRO A 687 -4.32 19.52 2.96
N ILE A 688 -4.84 20.26 1.98
CA ILE A 688 -4.46 20.13 0.57
C ILE A 688 -3.82 21.42 0.09
N VAL A 689 -2.65 21.30 -0.54
CA VAL A 689 -2.10 22.32 -1.44
C VAL A 689 -2.38 21.91 -2.87
N VAL A 690 -2.93 22.82 -3.67
CA VAL A 690 -3.20 22.56 -5.08
C VAL A 690 -2.03 23.08 -5.91
N ALA A 691 -1.30 22.14 -6.51
CA ALA A 691 -0.15 22.41 -7.35
C ALA A 691 -0.61 22.48 -8.82
N LEU A 692 -0.69 23.71 -9.34
CA LEU A 692 -1.15 23.99 -10.70
C LEU A 692 0.02 23.75 -11.68
N ASN A 693 0.16 22.50 -12.11
CA ASN A 693 1.26 22.04 -12.95
C ASN A 693 1.09 22.49 -14.41
N LYS A 694 2.16 22.32 -15.20
CA LYS A 694 2.24 22.68 -16.63
C LYS A 694 2.15 24.19 -16.91
N SER A 695 2.61 25.01 -15.96
CA SER A 695 2.67 26.47 -16.13
C SER A 695 3.61 26.92 -17.25
N ASP A 696 4.49 26.03 -17.74
CA ASP A 696 5.33 26.23 -18.92
C ASP A 696 4.51 26.31 -20.23
N ILE A 697 3.38 25.59 -20.30
CA ILE A 697 2.52 25.55 -21.50
C ILE A 697 1.65 26.81 -21.59
N LYS A 698 0.90 27.10 -20.52
CA LYS A 698 0.02 28.26 -20.40
C LYS A 698 0.24 28.92 -19.05
N SER A 699 0.34 30.25 -19.04
CA SER A 699 0.41 30.98 -17.78
C SER A 699 -0.85 30.71 -16.96
N VAL A 700 -0.65 30.13 -15.79
CA VAL A 700 -1.72 29.87 -14.82
C VAL A 700 -1.89 31.05 -13.86
N ALA A 701 -0.89 31.93 -13.78
CA ALA A 701 -0.98 33.22 -13.11
C ALA A 701 -1.87 34.15 -13.95
N GLY A 702 -3.08 34.45 -13.47
CA GLY A 702 -4.07 35.26 -14.18
C GLY A 702 -5.52 34.91 -13.81
N GLU A 703 -6.42 34.91 -14.81
CA GLU A 703 -7.87 34.69 -14.64
C GLU A 703 -8.22 33.37 -13.95
N LEU A 704 -7.54 32.26 -14.29
CA LEU A 704 -7.79 30.96 -13.68
C LEU A 704 -7.45 30.97 -12.19
N HIS A 705 -6.31 31.54 -11.81
CA HIS A 705 -5.94 31.66 -10.39
C HIS A 705 -6.93 32.53 -9.62
N ALA A 706 -7.41 33.63 -10.22
CA ALA A 706 -8.44 34.48 -9.61
C ALA A 706 -9.80 33.77 -9.49
N ASP A 707 -10.18 32.95 -10.47
CA ASP A 707 -11.41 32.13 -10.40
C ASP A 707 -11.30 31.06 -9.32
N LEU A 708 -10.18 30.34 -9.27
CA LEU A 708 -9.90 29.34 -8.24
C LEU A 708 -9.89 29.95 -6.84
N GLN A 709 -9.24 31.10 -6.66
CA GLN A 709 -9.22 31.81 -5.38
C GLN A 709 -10.61 32.28 -4.96
N ARG A 710 -11.49 32.63 -5.92
CA ARG A 710 -12.88 33.02 -5.63
C ARG A 710 -13.74 31.83 -5.21
N ARG A 711 -13.54 30.68 -5.86
CA ARG A 711 -14.28 29.44 -5.54
C ARG A 711 -13.78 28.77 -4.27
N TYR A 712 -12.47 28.85 -4.00
CA TYR A 712 -11.78 28.17 -2.91
C TYR A 712 -10.85 29.14 -2.14
N PRO A 713 -11.38 30.16 -1.46
CA PRO A 713 -10.60 31.24 -0.84
C PRO A 713 -9.57 30.80 0.22
N HIS A 714 -9.73 29.61 0.80
CA HIS A 714 -8.83 29.07 1.83
C HIS A 714 -7.83 28.05 1.29
N GLU A 715 -7.90 27.72 0.00
CA GLU A 715 -6.96 26.81 -0.61
C GLU A 715 -5.74 27.54 -1.12
N LYS A 716 -4.59 26.89 -0.98
CA LYS A 716 -3.34 27.41 -1.48
C LYS A 716 -3.07 26.85 -2.86
N PHE A 717 -3.18 27.73 -3.85
CA PHE A 717 -2.88 27.43 -5.25
C PHE A 717 -1.47 27.88 -5.59
N VAL A 718 -0.62 26.95 -6.05
CA VAL A 718 0.77 27.27 -6.40
C VAL A 718 1.02 26.86 -7.86
N PRO A 719 1.23 27.81 -8.78
CA PRO A 719 1.67 27.53 -10.14
C PRO A 719 3.05 26.87 -10.15
N MET A 720 3.20 25.79 -10.94
CA MET A 720 4.49 25.10 -11.08
C MET A 720 4.68 24.46 -12.45
N SER A 721 5.95 24.17 -12.77
CA SER A 721 6.32 23.27 -13.87
C SER A 721 7.29 22.21 -13.38
N ALA A 722 6.74 21.03 -13.07
CA ALA A 722 7.56 19.87 -12.69
C ALA A 722 8.47 19.39 -13.83
N LYS A 723 8.06 19.59 -15.09
CA LYS A 723 8.84 19.24 -16.29
C LYS A 723 10.13 20.07 -16.36
N VAL A 724 10.02 21.39 -16.20
CA VAL A 724 11.17 22.30 -16.24
C VAL A 724 12.14 22.03 -15.09
N GLU A 725 11.62 21.80 -13.87
CA GLU A 725 12.46 21.41 -12.72
C GLU A 725 13.24 20.12 -13.01
N CYS A 726 12.57 19.08 -13.50
CA CYS A 726 13.23 17.83 -13.91
C CYS A 726 14.32 18.05 -14.97
N HIS A 727 14.10 18.94 -15.94
CA HIS A 727 15.09 19.26 -16.97
C HIS A 727 16.31 19.94 -16.36
N LEU A 728 16.11 20.94 -15.50
CA LEU A 728 17.19 21.61 -14.78
C LEU A 728 18.03 20.63 -13.94
N LEU A 729 17.38 19.73 -13.22
CA LEU A 729 18.06 18.74 -12.38
C LEU A 729 18.91 17.76 -13.22
N ARG A 730 18.38 17.24 -14.33
CA ARG A 730 19.15 16.38 -15.25
C ARG A 730 20.31 17.14 -15.92
N LEU A 731 20.10 18.39 -16.30
CA LEU A 731 21.15 19.25 -16.87
C LEU A 731 22.25 19.56 -15.83
N ARG A 732 21.87 19.72 -14.55
CA ARG A 732 22.82 19.91 -13.45
C ARG A 732 23.64 18.64 -13.20
N GLN A 733 22.99 17.48 -13.15
CA GLN A 733 23.66 16.18 -12.98
C GLN A 733 24.66 15.90 -14.11
N SER A 734 24.33 16.31 -15.34
CA SER A 734 25.27 16.24 -16.48
C SER A 734 26.33 17.35 -16.50
N GLY A 735 26.35 18.23 -15.50
CA GLY A 735 27.35 19.29 -15.37
C GLY A 735 27.21 20.45 -16.36
N LEU A 736 26.09 20.53 -17.09
CA LEU A 736 25.86 21.54 -18.13
C LEU A 736 25.31 22.85 -17.57
N VAL A 737 24.61 22.80 -16.43
CA VAL A 737 24.09 23.99 -15.74
C VAL A 737 24.46 23.98 -14.27
N GLU A 738 24.63 25.17 -13.72
CA GLU A 738 24.65 25.46 -12.30
C GLU A 738 23.27 25.99 -11.91
N TYR A 739 22.57 25.23 -11.07
CA TYR A 739 21.21 25.52 -10.65
C TYR A 739 20.95 24.97 -9.24
N VAL A 740 20.36 25.79 -8.38
CA VAL A 740 19.81 25.35 -7.09
C VAL A 740 18.29 25.35 -7.20
N SER A 741 17.64 24.23 -6.87
CA SER A 741 16.17 24.15 -6.86
C SER A 741 15.58 25.28 -6.02
N GLY A 742 14.59 25.98 -6.59
CA GLY A 742 13.99 27.19 -6.01
C GLY A 742 14.60 28.50 -6.52
N ASP A 743 15.73 28.46 -7.22
CA ASP A 743 16.28 29.65 -7.85
C ASP A 743 15.40 30.15 -9.00
N SER A 744 15.35 31.47 -9.15
CA SER A 744 14.66 32.16 -10.24
C SER A 744 15.50 32.28 -11.52
N SER A 745 16.70 31.72 -11.53
CA SER A 745 17.58 31.68 -12.70
C SER A 745 18.54 30.49 -12.61
N PHE A 746 19.21 30.18 -13.72
CA PHE A 746 20.26 29.16 -13.81
C PHE A 746 21.43 29.72 -14.61
N LYS A 747 22.63 29.18 -14.40
CA LYS A 747 23.83 29.54 -15.17
C LYS A 747 24.25 28.36 -16.02
N GLU A 748 24.49 28.58 -17.30
CA GLU A 748 25.07 27.56 -18.16
C GLU A 748 26.59 27.51 -17.95
N LYS A 749 27.13 26.32 -17.75
CA LYS A 749 28.58 26.13 -17.77
C LYS A 749 29.01 26.13 -19.23
N GLY A 750 29.44 27.29 -19.72
CA GLY A 750 29.99 27.41 -21.06
C GLY A 750 31.14 26.43 -21.26
N SER A 751 31.24 25.86 -22.45
CA SER A 751 32.43 25.14 -22.92
C SER A 751 33.60 26.13 -23.01
N SER A 752 34.20 26.45 -21.86
CA SER A 752 35.42 27.22 -21.79
C SER A 752 36.56 26.35 -22.29
N GLY A 753 36.88 26.49 -23.58
CA GLY A 753 38.27 26.60 -24.02
C GLY A 753 39.03 25.34 -24.44
N ASP A 754 38.44 24.15 -24.52
CA ASP A 754 39.10 23.00 -25.15
C ASP A 754 38.29 22.50 -26.35
N GLY A 755 38.92 22.55 -27.53
CA GLY A 755 38.37 22.24 -28.85
C GLY A 755 38.02 20.77 -29.07
N ARG A 756 37.24 20.17 -28.18
CA ARG A 756 36.52 18.92 -28.41
C ARG A 756 35.03 19.21 -28.27
N GLY A 757 34.42 19.61 -29.38
CA GLY A 757 32.97 19.68 -29.50
C GLY A 757 32.38 18.29 -29.28
N SER A 758 32.00 17.99 -28.04
CA SER A 758 31.08 16.88 -27.77
C SER A 758 29.76 17.27 -28.41
N LEU A 759 29.36 16.56 -29.46
CA LEU A 759 28.05 16.70 -30.09
C LEU A 759 26.99 16.51 -29.00
N MET A 760 26.40 17.60 -28.53
CA MET A 760 25.30 17.55 -27.58
C MET A 760 24.17 16.76 -28.21
N SER A 761 23.61 15.79 -27.47
CA SER A 761 22.50 15.02 -28.00
C SER A 761 21.31 15.94 -28.32
N PRO A 762 20.51 15.65 -29.36
CA PRO A 762 19.33 16.44 -29.70
C PRO A 762 18.40 16.65 -28.50
N MET A 763 18.28 15.64 -27.64
CA MET A 763 17.44 15.66 -26.44
C MET A 763 17.92 16.70 -25.40
N VAL A 764 19.24 16.81 -25.18
CA VAL A 764 19.81 17.78 -24.22
C VAL A 764 19.67 19.21 -24.77
N SER A 765 19.88 19.39 -26.08
CA SER A 765 19.69 20.68 -26.74
C SER A 765 18.24 21.17 -26.63
N MET A 766 17.27 20.27 -26.87
CA MET A 766 15.85 20.57 -26.69
C MET A 766 15.51 20.94 -25.23
N ALA A 767 16.03 20.18 -24.25
CA ALA A 767 15.79 20.47 -22.84
C ALA A 767 16.32 21.86 -22.43
N LEU A 768 17.54 22.22 -22.87
CA LEU A 768 18.09 23.56 -22.65
C LEU A 768 17.26 24.65 -23.32
N ALA A 769 16.79 24.43 -24.54
CA ALA A 769 15.93 25.39 -25.24
C ALA A 769 14.61 25.64 -24.50
N GLU A 770 13.96 24.59 -24.00
CA GLU A 770 12.73 24.70 -23.20
C GLU A 770 12.97 25.45 -21.88
N VAL A 771 14.06 25.14 -21.17
CA VAL A 771 14.42 25.83 -19.92
C VAL A 771 14.71 27.32 -20.18
N ARG A 772 15.48 27.65 -21.23
CA ARG A 772 15.74 29.03 -21.65
C ARG A 772 14.45 29.78 -21.97
N GLN A 773 13.54 29.13 -22.70
CA GLN A 773 12.25 29.71 -23.04
C GLN A 773 11.42 29.99 -21.78
N PHE A 774 11.40 29.06 -20.82
CA PHE A 774 10.68 29.23 -19.56
C PHE A 774 11.14 30.48 -18.80
N PHE A 775 12.44 30.58 -18.48
CA PHE A 775 12.98 31.74 -17.74
C PHE A 775 13.07 33.03 -18.56
N GLY A 776 13.22 32.94 -19.88
CA GLY A 776 13.31 34.09 -20.78
C GLY A 776 11.95 34.72 -21.14
N SER A 777 10.84 34.01 -20.87
CA SER A 777 9.49 34.45 -21.26
C SER A 777 8.91 35.61 -20.45
N GLY A 778 9.59 36.05 -19.38
CA GLY A 778 9.08 37.09 -18.47
C GLY A 778 7.78 36.73 -17.77
N ARG A 779 7.40 35.44 -17.76
CA ARG A 779 6.19 34.93 -17.13
C ARG A 779 6.36 34.87 -15.60
N ILE A 780 5.25 35.01 -14.88
CA ILE A 780 5.12 34.66 -13.46
C ILE A 780 4.58 33.21 -13.43
N PRO A 781 5.16 32.29 -12.65
CA PRO A 781 6.17 32.48 -11.61
C PRO A 781 7.60 32.65 -12.13
N THR A 782 8.43 33.38 -11.38
CA THR A 782 9.86 33.59 -11.65
C THR A 782 10.72 32.36 -11.35
N THR A 783 10.16 31.36 -10.68
CA THR A 783 10.76 30.08 -10.31
C THR A 783 9.96 28.94 -10.95
N THR A 784 10.44 27.70 -10.83
CA THR A 784 9.69 26.53 -11.30
C THR A 784 8.45 26.21 -10.45
N GLY A 785 8.30 26.81 -9.27
CA GLY A 785 7.15 26.62 -8.37
C GLY A 785 7.19 25.34 -7.53
N VAL A 786 8.11 24.41 -7.81
CA VAL A 786 8.17 23.09 -7.12
C VAL A 786 8.52 23.24 -5.64
N GLN A 787 9.50 24.08 -5.31
CA GLN A 787 9.89 24.31 -3.91
C GLN A 787 8.83 25.12 -3.16
N GLU A 788 8.13 26.03 -3.84
CA GLU A 788 6.99 26.78 -3.30
C GLU A 788 5.83 25.87 -2.95
N VAL A 789 5.54 24.84 -3.76
CA VAL A 789 4.54 23.81 -3.43
C VAL A 789 4.94 23.06 -2.17
N LEU A 790 6.19 22.61 -2.06
CA LEU A 790 6.68 21.90 -0.87
C LEU A 790 6.63 22.79 0.38
N ALA A 791 7.08 24.05 0.27
CA ALA A 791 7.03 25.00 1.37
C ALA A 791 5.59 25.30 1.80
N ALA A 792 4.69 25.45 0.83
CA ALA A 792 3.27 25.63 1.08
C ALA A 792 2.68 24.43 1.83
N ALA A 793 3.01 23.21 1.40
CA ALA A 793 2.51 21.99 2.01
C ALA A 793 2.99 21.86 3.47
N LEU A 794 4.29 22.04 3.70
CA LEU A 794 4.86 21.98 5.05
C LEU A 794 4.37 23.11 5.96
N PHE A 795 4.03 24.26 5.39
CA PHE A 795 3.41 25.36 6.13
C PHE A 795 1.99 25.03 6.60
N LEU A 796 1.26 24.13 5.93
CA LEU A 796 -0.04 23.66 6.39
C LEU A 796 0.06 22.56 7.47
N CYS A 797 1.23 21.92 7.62
CA CYS A 797 1.43 20.92 8.67
C CYS A 797 1.43 21.57 10.07
N PRO A 798 0.74 20.98 11.07
CA PRO A 798 0.57 21.57 12.40
C PRO A 798 1.74 21.17 13.30
N ILE A 799 2.92 21.61 12.90
CA ILE A 799 4.19 21.18 13.46
C ILE A 799 4.89 22.31 14.18
N VAL A 800 5.66 21.94 15.20
CA VAL A 800 6.56 22.82 15.93
C VAL A 800 7.98 22.51 15.49
N LEU A 801 8.66 23.52 14.95
CA LEU A 801 10.08 23.43 14.60
C LEU A 801 10.89 23.84 15.82
N VAL A 802 11.71 22.93 16.31
CA VAL A 802 12.57 23.13 17.47
C VAL A 802 14.02 23.27 17.02
N PHE A 803 14.65 24.34 17.49
CA PHE A 803 16.01 24.72 17.17
C PHE A 803 16.86 24.73 18.45
N PRO A 804 17.57 23.63 18.76
CA PRO A 804 18.46 23.57 19.90
C PRO A 804 19.66 24.49 19.72
N THR A 805 20.02 25.23 20.77
CA THR A 805 21.20 26.09 20.77
C THR A 805 21.82 26.20 22.15
N VAL A 806 23.13 26.50 22.19
CA VAL A 806 23.88 26.64 23.46
C VAL A 806 23.66 27.99 24.14
N SER A 807 23.24 29.01 23.37
CA SER A 807 22.98 30.38 23.84
C SER A 807 21.86 31.02 23.03
N MET A 808 20.97 31.75 23.72
CA MET A 808 19.88 32.52 23.10
C MET A 808 20.21 34.01 22.93
N LYS A 809 21.46 34.41 23.17
CA LYS A 809 21.93 35.77 22.90
C LYS A 809 22.27 35.91 21.43
N LEU A 810 21.78 36.97 20.79
CA LEU A 810 22.13 37.29 19.41
C LEU A 810 23.57 37.84 19.32
N PRO A 811 24.35 37.49 18.29
CA PRO A 811 24.04 36.49 17.26
C PRO A 811 24.07 35.06 17.82
N LEU A 812 23.14 34.21 17.36
CA LEU A 812 23.05 32.82 17.82
C LEU A 812 24.29 32.02 17.38
N PRO A 813 24.87 31.19 18.26
CA PRO A 813 26.17 30.53 18.01
C PRO A 813 26.11 29.42 16.96
N SER A 814 25.05 28.59 17.00
CA SER A 814 24.78 27.53 16.01
C SER A 814 23.28 27.26 15.99
N LEU A 815 22.78 26.96 14.79
CA LEU A 815 21.41 26.53 14.47
C LEU A 815 21.42 25.30 13.56
N ARG A 816 22.45 24.47 13.71
CA ARG A 816 22.70 23.29 12.87
C ARG A 816 21.50 22.34 12.83
N GLU A 817 20.96 22.03 14.00
CA GLU A 817 19.86 21.08 14.15
C GLU A 817 18.47 21.73 14.00
N CYS A 818 17.53 20.98 13.45
CA CYS A 818 16.11 21.32 13.37
C CYS A 818 15.30 20.04 13.53
N LEU A 819 14.60 19.94 14.65
CA LEU A 819 13.75 18.81 14.98
C LEU A 819 12.29 19.21 14.84
N VAL A 820 11.47 18.31 14.32
CA VAL A 820 10.05 18.55 14.09
C VAL A 820 9.23 17.84 15.15
N PHE A 821 8.35 18.56 15.81
CA PHE A 821 7.47 18.07 16.86
C PHE A 821 6.02 18.38 16.53
N LYS A 822 5.09 17.75 17.27
CA LYS A 822 3.66 18.04 17.17
C LYS A 822 3.35 19.37 17.84
N SER A 823 2.31 20.03 17.37
CA SER A 823 1.65 21.07 18.17
C SER A 823 1.23 20.49 19.53
N GLY A 824 1.56 21.19 20.62
CA GLY A 824 1.29 20.73 21.98
C GLY A 824 2.36 19.82 22.60
N SER A 825 3.42 19.43 21.89
CA SER A 825 4.54 18.69 22.49
C SER A 825 5.15 19.45 23.67
N SER A 826 5.61 18.70 24.67
CA SER A 826 6.15 19.22 25.92
C SER A 826 7.67 19.41 25.86
N ALA A 827 8.20 20.19 26.79
CA ALA A 827 9.65 20.34 26.97
C ALA A 827 10.34 19.00 27.32
N GLY A 828 9.62 18.09 27.99
CA GLY A 828 10.07 16.73 28.30
C GLY A 828 10.28 15.90 27.04
N ASP A 829 9.34 15.97 26.09
CA ASP A 829 9.44 15.26 24.81
C ASP A 829 10.69 15.70 24.06
N VAL A 830 10.91 17.02 23.94
CA VAL A 830 12.10 17.58 23.30
C VAL A 830 13.38 17.12 23.98
N PHE A 831 13.41 17.17 25.31
CA PHE A 831 14.58 16.74 26.08
C PHE A 831 14.92 15.27 25.81
N GLU A 832 13.93 14.38 25.81
CA GLU A 832 14.14 12.96 25.52
C GLU A 832 14.61 12.72 24.08
N SER A 833 14.04 13.43 23.10
CA SER A 833 14.50 13.33 21.70
C SER A 833 15.97 13.73 21.56
N LEU A 834 16.39 14.81 22.24
CA LEU A 834 17.77 15.30 22.19
C LEU A 834 18.76 14.31 22.83
N LEU A 835 18.36 13.63 23.92
CA LEU A 835 19.15 12.55 24.50
C LEU A 835 19.29 11.37 23.53
N ARG A 836 18.18 10.92 22.91
CA ARG A 836 18.17 9.79 21.97
C ARG A 836 18.97 10.08 20.69
N ALA A 837 18.97 11.35 20.26
CA ALA A 837 19.77 11.82 19.13
C ALA A 837 21.28 11.97 19.47
N ASN A 838 21.69 11.67 20.71
CA ASN A 838 23.04 11.89 21.23
C ASN A 838 23.52 13.36 21.12
N LEU A 839 22.57 14.31 21.10
CA LEU A 839 22.85 15.75 21.11
C LEU A 839 23.02 16.30 22.54
N LEU A 840 22.58 15.53 23.55
CA LEU A 840 22.72 15.84 24.97
C LEU A 840 23.06 14.56 25.75
N ASP A 841 23.65 14.72 26.93
CA ASP A 841 23.83 13.65 27.94
C ASP A 841 23.51 14.21 29.33
N GLY A 842 23.06 13.33 30.23
CA GLY A 842 22.80 13.63 31.63
C GLY A 842 21.32 13.89 31.94
N LYS A 843 21.07 14.30 33.19
CA LYS A 843 19.75 14.67 33.70
C LYS A 843 19.46 16.14 33.40
N LEU A 844 18.21 16.43 33.04
CA LEU A 844 17.72 17.79 32.83
C LEU A 844 17.89 18.62 34.13
N VAL A 845 18.57 19.75 34.00
CA VAL A 845 18.71 20.77 35.07
C VAL A 845 17.78 21.94 34.80
N ARG A 846 17.79 22.46 33.57
CA ARG A 846 16.95 23.60 33.17
C ARG A 846 16.64 23.53 31.68
N PHE A 847 15.42 23.87 31.32
CA PHE A 847 14.94 23.97 29.94
C PHE A 847 14.46 25.39 29.70
N GLU A 848 15.08 26.11 28.78
CA GLU A 848 14.68 27.45 28.37
C GLU A 848 14.13 27.40 26.94
N ALA A 849 13.04 28.12 26.68
CA ALA A 849 12.43 28.20 25.36
C ALA A 849 11.94 29.61 25.04
N VAL A 850 11.97 29.97 23.75
CA VAL A 850 11.43 31.23 23.22
C VAL A 850 11.02 31.05 21.76
N CYS A 851 9.92 31.67 21.34
CA CYS A 851 9.57 31.74 19.91
C CYS A 851 10.60 32.62 19.19
N ALA A 852 11.01 32.24 17.99
CA ALA A 852 11.93 33.04 17.18
C ALA A 852 11.38 34.46 16.93
N GLU A 853 10.08 34.59 16.70
CA GLU A 853 9.39 35.87 16.50
C GLU A 853 9.46 36.76 17.76
N ARG A 854 9.23 36.17 18.94
CA ARG A 854 9.28 36.89 20.21
C ARG A 854 10.69 37.30 20.61
N LEU A 855 11.68 36.46 20.30
CA LEU A 855 13.07 36.80 20.55
C LEU A 855 13.51 38.02 19.72
N ARG A 856 13.01 38.14 18.47
CA ARG A 856 13.22 39.32 17.62
C ARG A 856 12.66 40.60 18.26
N GLU A 857 11.50 40.50 18.92
CA GLU A 857 10.84 41.60 19.63
C GLU A 857 11.50 41.95 20.97
N GLY A 858 12.57 41.23 21.36
CA GLY A 858 13.33 41.49 22.58
C GLY A 858 12.79 40.79 23.83
N HIS A 859 11.88 39.83 23.70
CA HIS A 859 11.39 39.05 24.83
C HIS A 859 12.44 38.07 25.36
N GLU A 860 12.51 37.94 26.68
CA GLU A 860 13.42 37.01 27.34
C GLU A 860 12.95 35.54 27.25
N PRO A 861 13.89 34.58 27.18
CA PRO A 861 13.56 33.16 27.24
C PRO A 861 12.87 32.75 28.54
N THR A 862 11.87 31.89 28.43
CA THR A 862 11.12 31.39 29.59
C THR A 862 11.62 30.02 30.01
N SER A 863 11.77 29.79 31.32
CA SER A 863 12.09 28.45 31.85
C SER A 863 10.83 27.60 31.89
N LEU A 864 10.88 26.40 31.28
CA LEU A 864 9.76 25.47 31.23
C LEU A 864 10.00 24.26 32.12
N LYS A 865 8.93 23.74 32.72
CA LYS A 865 8.91 22.41 33.36
C LYS A 865 8.77 21.34 32.28
N LYS A 866 9.10 20.08 32.61
CA LYS A 866 9.06 18.96 31.65
C LYS A 866 7.67 18.75 31.02
N ASP A 867 6.62 18.95 31.79
CA ASP A 867 5.21 18.80 31.40
C ASP A 867 4.65 20.01 30.66
N ALA A 868 5.39 21.13 30.60
CA ALA A 868 4.91 22.34 29.94
C ALA A 868 5.02 22.22 28.41
N ALA A 869 3.96 22.62 27.71
CA ALA A 869 3.92 22.69 26.26
C ALA A 869 4.88 23.76 25.70
N LEU A 870 5.37 23.52 24.49
CA LEU A 870 6.25 24.46 23.78
C LEU A 870 5.52 25.75 23.37
N PRO A 871 6.19 26.91 23.42
CA PRO A 871 5.58 28.18 23.06
C PRO A 871 5.63 28.37 21.54
N GLY A 872 4.50 28.21 20.86
CA GLY A 872 4.35 28.55 19.44
C GLY A 872 5.00 27.58 18.45
N ARG A 873 5.21 28.05 17.22
CA ARG A 873 5.54 27.21 16.06
C ARG A 873 7.05 27.08 15.78
N HIS A 874 7.81 28.15 16.00
CA HIS A 874 9.25 28.19 15.73
C HIS A 874 10.00 28.46 17.03
N VAL A 875 10.51 27.42 17.67
CA VAL A 875 10.97 27.48 19.06
C VAL A 875 12.47 27.28 19.14
N LEU A 876 13.16 28.27 19.66
CA LEU A 876 14.55 28.13 20.09
C LEU A 876 14.55 27.51 21.47
N VAL A 877 15.37 26.47 21.68
CA VAL A 877 15.50 25.80 22.98
C VAL A 877 16.94 25.75 23.44
N ARG A 878 17.13 25.96 24.74
CA ARG A 878 18.44 25.85 25.40
C ARG A 878 18.27 24.92 26.59
N VAL A 879 19.00 23.82 26.54
CA VAL A 879 18.85 22.74 27.51
C VAL A 879 20.14 22.57 28.30
N LEU A 880 20.04 22.75 29.61
CA LEU A 880 21.12 22.58 30.57
C LEU A 880 20.96 21.22 31.24
N THR A 881 22.01 20.41 31.20
CA THR A 881 22.07 19.11 31.87
C THR A 881 23.18 19.10 32.91
N ASN A 882 23.19 18.07 33.76
CA ASN A 882 24.20 17.90 34.80
C ASN A 882 25.56 17.36 34.29
N LYS A 883 25.68 17.07 32.99
CA LYS A 883 26.91 16.67 32.32
C LYS A 883 27.27 17.69 31.23
N ARG A 884 28.54 17.73 30.80
CA ARG A 884 28.95 18.62 29.68
C ARG A 884 28.20 18.20 28.41
N GLN A 885 27.66 19.19 27.69
CA GLN A 885 27.02 19.00 26.39
C GLN A 885 27.99 18.31 25.42
N LEU A 886 27.54 17.22 24.79
CA LEU A 886 28.22 16.63 23.63
C LEU A 886 27.92 17.56 22.44
N VAL A 887 28.92 18.36 22.08
CA VAL A 887 29.04 19.20 20.86
C VAL A 887 27.72 19.39 20.09
N LEU A 888 26.98 20.47 20.43
CA LEU A 888 25.97 21.08 19.56
C LEU A 888 26.66 21.94 18.49
#